data_AF-A0A1A8A316-F1
#
_entry.id   AF-A0A1A8A316-F1
#
_cell.length_a   1.000
_cell.length_b   1.000
_cell.length_c   1.000
_cell.angle_alpha   90.00
_cell.angle_beta   90.00
_cell.angle_gamma   90.00
#
_symmetry.space_group_name_H-M   'P 1'
#
loop_
_entity.id
_entity.type
_entity.pdbx_description
1 polymer ?
#
loop_
_entity_poly.entity_id
_entity_poly.type
_entity_poly.pdbx_seq_one_letter_code
_entity_poly.pdbx_strand_id
1 'polypeptide(L)'
;MHRLRCVNPCLTRLLHCGAANRTQILEGLRVCSNEDQVFDVVSRNKAKLTVDHVSCAVRMLWQFQKERPELLRTIDLTKTHPQFLTLQVLAENKIALMSDLMLIDILYAFLRLKVEPHESLVQQMVSEAWLRVDRLPLPSLSKFSVCLKDQHLQNSPLMGRIASILDQRLSSINNARILTALMTGVSSLVSPQLRDALISRADQLLHTIDPSNYNTPRRVVQFLRNTKCIHRPLLEKCNKIFLCNISRLDAENINIILGLYQSLQFNNCDFRLAAKERLIELMGTSTDPISFTRLFVALAPIASLEIRERLENMTLLMADEFNAQQALAVAEALEEIRSRNLTLLNKIASIIQKNLHVYKSLEVARITQALFLLHYQNSELFATLRKTLISFLQRSFYPSEVTTLTRVLSMLPSPWLDEGVVSRVDEVMSQCDLDELNTISFAVAKWIRNDPSYRHNTHSKYVRLLQRLSNCGRERLQVAAKLDLVLEELKYISGAWFEEMLLEEAIATLNRMMDQVNWTNISELAFFLTRMNHLHPPLMDRMAKVALENIDKIHFSATYATLLPFSILNYEPTQKDELYDACIKRFTPHMSSFDPHLLVLLAYSLAVADHFPEELIREIFNIDFLGKLDCQLESLPDTLNLRTRQRLMELNRAVCLECPEFQ
;
A
#
# COMPACT_ATOMS: atom_id res chain seq x y z
N MET A 1 -16.43 75.40 25.56
CA MET A 1 -15.22 75.84 24.84
C MET A 1 -14.01 75.05 25.32
N HIS A 2 -13.31 74.45 24.35
CA HIS A 2 -12.04 73.71 24.36
C HIS A 2 -11.27 73.43 25.68
N ARG A 3 -11.01 72.13 25.94
CA ARG A 3 -9.66 71.64 26.28
C ARG A 3 -9.36 70.33 25.56
N LEU A 4 -8.49 70.43 24.55
CA LEU A 4 -7.82 69.33 23.87
C LEU A 4 -6.96 68.54 24.85
N ARG A 5 -7.11 67.21 24.87
CA ARG A 5 -6.18 66.27 25.49
C ARG A 5 -4.87 66.27 24.70
N CYS A 6 -3.78 66.72 25.30
CA CYS A 6 -2.43 66.44 24.83
C CYS A 6 -2.19 64.92 24.87
N VAL A 7 -2.14 64.30 23.69
CA VAL A 7 -1.58 62.97 23.50
C VAL A 7 -0.07 63.09 23.64
N ASN A 8 0.49 62.31 24.57
CA ASN A 8 1.91 62.33 24.94
C ASN A 8 2.76 61.72 23.80
N PRO A 9 3.77 62.41 23.22
CA PRO A 9 4.57 61.92 22.08
C PRO A 9 5.55 60.78 22.44
N CYS A 10 5.64 60.40 23.72
CA CYS A 10 6.55 59.36 24.20
C CYS A 10 6.02 57.93 23.98
N LEU A 11 4.70 57.72 23.89
CA LEU A 11 4.13 56.39 23.67
C LEU A 11 4.31 55.92 22.22
N THR A 12 4.26 56.83 21.25
CA THR A 12 4.52 56.52 19.84
C THR A 12 5.98 56.18 19.57
N ARG A 13 6.95 56.78 20.28
CA ARG A 13 8.38 56.42 20.12
C ARG A 13 8.77 55.06 20.69
N LEU A 14 8.17 54.64 21.82
CA LEU A 14 8.43 53.31 22.40
C LEU A 14 7.79 52.19 21.58
N LEU A 15 6.60 52.41 21.02
CA LEU A 15 5.97 51.48 20.07
C LEU A 15 6.73 51.43 18.72
N HIS A 16 7.23 52.57 18.22
CA HIS A 16 8.04 52.59 17.00
C HIS A 16 9.43 51.97 17.16
N CYS A 17 10.11 52.13 18.30
CA CYS A 17 11.42 51.53 18.55
C CYS A 17 11.34 50.01 18.77
N GLY A 18 10.26 49.54 19.42
CA GLY A 18 9.96 48.11 19.55
C GLY A 18 9.58 47.45 18.22
N ALA A 19 8.84 48.16 17.36
CA ALA A 19 8.51 47.69 16.01
C ALA A 19 9.75 47.66 15.09
N ALA A 20 10.60 48.69 15.12
CA ALA A 20 11.81 48.79 14.31
C ALA A 20 12.84 47.69 14.63
N ASN A 21 13.01 47.33 15.91
CA ASN A 21 13.89 46.23 16.31
C ASN A 21 13.31 44.84 15.93
N ARG A 22 11.99 44.66 15.91
CA ARG A 22 11.35 43.42 15.46
C ARG A 22 11.53 43.22 13.95
N THR A 23 11.34 44.27 13.16
CA THR A 23 11.57 44.20 11.70
C THR A 23 13.04 43.95 11.37
N GLN A 24 13.97 44.57 12.11
CA GLN A 24 15.41 44.39 11.88
C GLN A 24 15.90 42.96 12.15
N ILE A 25 15.40 42.28 13.19
CA ILE A 25 15.75 40.87 13.46
C ILE A 25 15.14 39.94 12.38
N LEU A 26 13.90 40.21 11.94
CA LEU A 26 13.29 39.44 10.85
C LEU A 26 14.02 39.61 9.52
N GLU A 27 14.42 40.84 9.19
CA GLU A 27 15.24 41.12 8.00
C GLU A 27 16.59 40.43 8.10
N GLY A 28 17.24 40.49 9.28
CA GLY A 28 18.50 39.78 9.53
C GLY A 28 18.38 38.26 9.36
N LEU A 29 17.27 37.65 9.82
CA LEU A 29 17.01 36.23 9.59
C LEU A 29 16.79 35.92 8.11
N ARG A 30 15.99 36.73 7.39
CA ARG A 30 15.65 36.48 5.97
C ARG A 30 16.85 36.54 5.02
N VAL A 31 17.93 37.21 5.42
CA VAL A 31 19.17 37.33 4.63
C VAL A 31 20.11 36.14 4.88
N CYS A 32 19.88 35.32 5.91
CA CYS A 32 20.72 34.15 6.18
C CYS A 32 20.69 33.16 5.00
N SER A 33 21.87 32.66 4.63
CA SER A 33 22.05 31.67 3.55
C SER A 33 22.40 30.27 4.03
N ASN A 34 22.67 30.09 5.33
CA ASN A 34 22.98 28.80 5.94
C ASN A 34 22.52 28.72 7.42
N GLU A 35 22.60 27.51 7.98
CA GLU A 35 22.17 27.21 9.35
C GLU A 35 22.96 27.98 10.41
N ASP A 36 24.28 28.12 10.24
CA ASP A 36 25.17 28.79 11.19
C ASP A 36 24.81 30.27 11.36
N GLN A 37 24.52 30.97 10.26
CA GLN A 37 24.09 32.37 10.30
C GLN A 37 22.75 32.52 11.03
N VAL A 38 21.80 31.59 10.84
CA VAL A 38 20.54 31.59 11.58
C VAL A 38 20.82 31.42 13.08
N PHE A 39 21.70 30.48 13.44
CA PHE A 39 22.07 30.24 14.82
C PHE A 39 22.83 31.42 15.45
N ASP A 40 23.65 32.15 14.70
CA ASP A 40 24.31 33.38 15.14
C ASP A 40 23.31 34.49 15.45
N VAL A 41 22.30 34.67 14.61
CA VAL A 41 21.24 35.66 14.86
C VAL A 41 20.42 35.29 16.10
N VAL A 42 20.13 34.00 16.28
CA VAL A 42 19.43 33.47 17.47
C VAL A 42 20.26 33.66 18.73
N SER A 43 21.57 33.36 18.68
CA SER A 43 22.47 33.45 19.83
C SER A 43 22.59 34.88 20.36
N ARG A 44 22.65 35.87 19.46
CA ARG A 44 22.77 37.30 19.80
C ARG A 44 21.48 37.91 20.36
N ASN A 45 20.32 37.31 20.09
CA ASN A 45 19.02 37.93 20.35
C ASN A 45 18.08 37.12 21.25
N LYS A 46 18.55 36.07 21.96
CA LYS A 46 17.74 35.11 22.73
C LYS A 46 16.55 35.71 23.48
N ALA A 47 16.77 36.76 24.27
CA ALA A 47 15.72 37.39 25.09
C ALA A 47 14.71 38.26 24.30
N LYS A 48 15.05 38.65 23.07
CA LYS A 48 14.25 39.54 22.21
C LYS A 48 13.50 38.80 21.11
N LEU A 49 13.66 37.47 20.99
CA LEU A 49 13.01 36.68 19.95
C LEU A 49 11.50 36.59 20.18
N THR A 50 10.71 37.11 19.24
CA THR A 50 9.25 36.94 19.20
C THR A 50 8.88 35.58 18.61
N VAL A 51 7.59 35.26 18.62
CA VAL A 51 7.06 34.05 17.96
C VAL A 51 7.35 34.07 16.46
N ASP A 52 7.25 35.25 15.81
CA ASP A 52 7.57 35.41 14.38
C ASP A 52 9.04 35.12 14.09
N HIS A 53 9.95 35.53 14.98
CA HIS A 53 11.38 35.27 14.82
C HIS A 53 11.68 33.77 14.94
N VAL A 54 11.09 33.10 15.94
CA VAL A 54 11.24 31.64 16.13
C VAL A 54 10.67 30.89 14.93
N SER A 55 9.47 31.27 14.46
CA SER A 55 8.85 30.68 13.28
C SER A 55 9.72 30.82 12.03
N CYS A 56 10.25 32.02 11.79
CA CYS A 56 11.12 32.29 10.65
C CYS A 56 12.40 31.46 10.72
N ALA A 57 13.09 31.46 11.87
CA ALA A 57 14.33 30.71 12.06
C ALA A 57 14.13 29.19 11.81
N VAL A 58 13.13 28.58 12.45
CA VAL A 58 12.85 27.14 12.29
C VAL A 58 12.46 26.79 10.85
N ARG A 59 11.65 27.63 10.20
CA ARG A 59 11.28 27.43 8.79
C ARG A 59 12.50 27.51 7.86
N MET A 60 13.42 28.43 8.12
CA MET A 60 14.65 28.56 7.32
C MET A 60 15.57 27.36 7.50
N LEU A 61 15.76 26.87 8.73
CA LEU A 61 16.51 25.65 8.97
C LEU A 61 15.95 24.48 8.16
N TRP A 62 14.62 24.29 8.17
CA TRP A 62 14.01 23.26 7.32
C TRP A 62 14.17 23.55 5.82
N GLN A 63 14.04 24.80 5.39
CA GLN A 63 14.18 25.18 3.98
C GLN A 63 15.59 24.86 3.44
N PHE A 64 16.65 25.15 4.20
CA PHE A 64 18.02 24.80 3.82
C PHE A 64 18.21 23.30 3.67
N GLN A 65 17.62 22.50 4.56
CA GLN A 65 17.64 21.03 4.44
C GLN A 65 16.84 20.52 3.25
N LYS A 66 15.77 21.23 2.87
CA LYS A 66 14.91 20.87 1.75
C LYS A 66 15.56 21.16 0.40
N GLU A 67 16.35 22.23 0.28
CA GLU A 67 17.07 22.61 -0.94
C GLU A 67 18.25 21.67 -1.23
N ARG A 68 18.77 20.99 -0.21
CA ARG A 68 19.84 19.99 -0.36
C ARG A 68 19.30 18.64 -0.84
N PRO A 69 20.04 17.91 -1.70
CA PRO A 69 19.83 16.49 -1.94
C PRO A 69 19.80 15.73 -0.61
N GLU A 70 19.00 14.66 -0.53
CA GLU A 70 18.75 13.94 0.73
C GLU A 70 20.04 13.47 1.43
N LEU A 71 21.03 13.01 0.65
CA LEU A 71 22.33 12.57 1.14
C LEU A 71 23.21 13.70 1.72
N LEU A 72 22.96 14.95 1.33
CA LEU A 72 23.72 16.12 1.79
C LEU A 72 23.03 16.86 2.94
N ARG A 73 21.93 16.31 3.47
CA ARG A 73 21.20 16.90 4.59
C ARG A 73 22.02 16.78 5.87
N THR A 74 22.11 17.88 6.61
CA THR A 74 22.86 18.02 7.87
C THR A 74 21.92 18.13 9.06
N ILE A 75 20.84 17.34 9.05
CA ILE A 75 19.81 17.37 10.10
C ILE A 75 20.43 17.04 11.46
N ASP A 76 21.32 16.05 11.52
CA ASP A 76 21.91 15.60 12.80
C ASP A 76 22.87 16.67 13.37
N LEU A 77 23.57 17.43 12.52
CA LEU A 77 24.37 18.59 12.93
C LEU A 77 23.48 19.72 13.46
N THR A 78 22.34 19.96 12.82
CA THR A 78 21.34 20.93 13.28
C THR A 78 20.77 20.53 14.64
N LYS A 79 20.45 19.25 14.83
CA LYS A 79 19.87 18.69 16.08
C LYS A 79 20.83 18.82 17.27
N THR A 80 22.13 18.65 17.03
CA THR A 80 23.17 18.72 18.07
C THR A 80 23.60 20.14 18.42
N HIS A 81 23.19 21.15 17.63
CA HIS A 81 23.58 22.54 17.86
C HIS A 81 22.85 23.16 19.08
N PRO A 82 23.53 23.84 20.02
CA PRO A 82 22.93 24.35 21.26
C PRO A 82 21.85 25.43 21.04
N GLN A 83 21.94 26.17 19.93
CA GLN A 83 20.93 27.17 19.59
C GLN A 83 19.65 26.53 19.03
N PHE A 84 19.71 25.29 18.55
CA PHE A 84 18.52 24.55 18.16
C PHE A 84 17.68 24.17 19.38
N LEU A 85 18.31 23.70 20.46
CA LEU A 85 17.64 23.50 21.76
C LEU A 85 17.05 24.82 22.29
N THR A 86 17.77 25.93 22.13
CA THR A 86 17.26 27.26 22.49
C THR A 86 15.98 27.60 21.70
N LEU A 87 15.94 27.32 20.40
CA LEU A 87 14.73 27.50 19.57
C LEU A 87 13.57 26.60 20.01
N GLN A 88 13.84 25.34 20.37
CA GLN A 88 12.84 24.42 20.89
C GLN A 88 12.19 24.96 22.18
N VAL A 89 13.01 25.33 23.17
CA VAL A 89 12.53 25.90 24.44
C VAL A 89 11.77 27.21 24.23
N LEU A 90 12.24 28.07 23.32
CA LEU A 90 11.54 29.33 23.01
C LEU A 90 10.22 29.10 22.26
N ALA A 91 10.13 28.06 21.43
CA ALA A 91 8.90 27.67 20.77
C ALA A 91 7.90 27.14 21.80
N GLU A 92 8.32 26.21 22.67
CA GLU A 92 7.50 25.57 23.70
C GLU A 92 6.84 26.62 24.62
N ASN A 93 7.64 27.54 25.15
CA ASN A 93 7.17 28.61 26.04
C ASN A 93 6.19 29.60 25.37
N LYS A 94 6.08 29.59 24.05
CA LYS A 94 5.29 30.57 23.28
C LYS A 94 4.20 29.93 22.43
N ILE A 95 3.90 28.65 22.62
CA ILE A 95 2.86 27.91 21.87
C ILE A 95 1.52 28.65 21.90
N ALA A 96 1.08 29.10 23.07
CA ALA A 96 -0.21 29.81 23.22
C ALA A 96 -0.30 31.10 22.37
N LEU A 97 0.83 31.76 22.11
CA LEU A 97 0.92 33.01 21.34
C LEU A 97 1.02 32.78 19.82
N MET A 98 1.19 31.54 19.36
CA MET A 98 1.28 31.22 17.94
C MET A 98 -0.09 31.37 17.25
N SER A 99 -0.10 31.87 16.02
CA SER A 99 -1.27 31.73 15.15
C SER A 99 -1.46 30.27 14.71
N ASP A 100 -2.66 29.93 14.29
CA ASP A 100 -3.01 28.57 13.86
C ASP A 100 -2.14 28.06 12.70
N LEU A 101 -1.78 28.94 11.75
CA LEU A 101 -0.86 28.61 10.67
C LEU A 101 0.56 28.35 11.19
N MET A 102 1.05 29.25 12.05
CA MET A 102 2.42 29.17 12.58
C MET A 102 2.62 27.93 13.44
N LEU A 103 1.64 27.59 14.27
CA LEU A 103 1.67 26.40 15.12
C LEU A 103 1.92 25.15 14.29
N ILE A 104 1.14 24.94 13.22
CA ILE A 104 1.25 23.76 12.36
C ILE A 104 2.52 23.80 11.52
N ASP A 105 2.91 24.96 10.98
CA ASP A 105 4.14 25.09 10.18
C ASP A 105 5.40 24.81 10.99
N ILE A 106 5.44 25.28 12.25
CA ILE A 106 6.56 25.01 13.16
C ILE A 106 6.57 23.54 13.58
N LEU A 107 5.41 22.96 13.93
CA LEU A 107 5.32 21.53 14.27
C LEU A 107 5.83 20.66 13.11
N TYR A 108 5.38 20.96 11.90
CA TYR A 108 5.82 20.28 10.69
C TYR A 108 7.34 20.39 10.50
N ALA A 109 7.91 21.58 10.68
CA ALA A 109 9.35 21.79 10.53
C ALA A 109 10.16 21.04 11.60
N PHE A 110 9.74 21.02 12.86
CA PHE A 110 10.42 20.26 13.91
C PHE A 110 10.43 18.76 13.67
N LEU A 111 9.30 18.18 13.26
CA LEU A 111 9.23 16.76 12.90
C LEU A 111 10.15 16.44 11.71
N ARG A 112 10.23 17.33 10.71
CA ARG A 112 11.14 17.18 9.57
C ARG A 112 12.62 17.34 9.94
N LEU A 113 12.92 18.08 11.00
CA LEU A 113 14.25 18.20 11.60
C LEU A 113 14.53 17.07 12.62
N LYS A 114 13.75 15.98 12.60
CA LYS A 114 13.89 14.79 13.47
C LYS A 114 13.85 15.10 14.97
N VAL A 115 13.04 16.07 15.39
CA VAL A 115 12.64 16.21 16.81
C VAL A 115 11.69 15.05 17.14
N GLU A 116 11.96 14.36 18.25
CA GLU A 116 11.25 13.12 18.54
C GLU A 116 9.80 13.37 18.98
N PRO A 117 8.83 12.52 18.58
CA PRO A 117 7.42 12.67 18.97
C PRO A 117 7.14 12.69 20.48
N HIS A 118 8.05 12.11 21.27
CA HIS A 118 7.93 12.02 22.73
C HIS A 118 8.50 13.24 23.47
N GLU A 119 9.16 14.18 22.78
CA GLU A 119 9.65 15.41 23.39
C GLU A 119 8.48 16.33 23.78
N SER A 120 8.61 17.04 24.91
CA SER A 120 7.55 17.87 25.50
C SER A 120 7.03 18.94 24.53
N LEU A 121 7.93 19.55 23.76
CA LEU A 121 7.60 20.51 22.71
C LEU A 121 6.57 19.94 21.72
N VAL A 122 6.83 18.76 21.17
CA VAL A 122 5.95 18.14 20.15
C VAL A 122 4.61 17.79 20.78
N GLN A 123 4.61 17.20 21.97
CA GLN A 123 3.38 16.84 22.69
C GLN A 123 2.50 18.04 23.01
N GLN A 124 3.10 19.15 23.48
CA GLN A 124 2.38 20.39 23.78
C GLN A 124 1.86 21.05 22.50
N MET A 125 2.65 21.07 21.42
CA MET A 125 2.19 21.63 20.14
C MET A 125 1.02 20.83 19.54
N VAL A 126 1.06 19.49 19.63
CA VAL A 126 -0.06 18.62 19.20
C VAL A 126 -1.28 18.84 20.09
N SER A 127 -1.10 18.99 21.40
CA SER A 127 -2.20 19.26 22.34
C SER A 127 -2.87 20.60 22.07
N GLU A 128 -2.08 21.66 21.83
CA GLU A 128 -2.61 22.97 21.46
C GLU A 128 -3.30 22.92 20.08
N ALA A 129 -2.74 22.20 19.12
CA ALA A 129 -3.33 22.02 17.80
C ALA A 129 -4.65 21.24 17.86
N TRP A 130 -4.79 20.28 18.79
CA TRP A 130 -6.04 19.60 19.08
C TRP A 130 -7.10 20.60 19.53
N LEU A 131 -6.82 21.44 20.54
CA LEU A 131 -7.77 22.44 21.05
C LEU A 131 -8.30 23.38 19.97
N ARG A 132 -7.48 23.62 18.93
CA ARG A 132 -7.77 24.54 17.83
C ARG A 132 -8.26 23.86 16.55
N VAL A 133 -8.40 22.52 16.54
CA VAL A 133 -8.57 21.73 15.32
C VAL A 133 -9.77 22.19 14.47
N ASP A 134 -10.89 22.55 15.10
CA ASP A 134 -12.12 22.91 14.42
C ASP A 134 -12.05 24.24 13.65
N ARG A 135 -11.16 25.15 14.08
CA ARG A 135 -10.94 26.45 13.43
C ARG A 135 -9.77 26.45 12.45
N LEU A 136 -9.00 25.36 12.38
CA LEU A 136 -7.87 25.27 11.46
C LEU A 136 -8.35 25.34 9.99
N PRO A 137 -7.65 26.11 9.13
CA PRO A 137 -7.94 26.12 7.71
C PRO A 137 -7.50 24.80 7.06
N LEU A 138 -8.16 24.40 5.96
CA LEU A 138 -7.90 23.14 5.26
C LEU A 138 -6.43 22.88 4.88
N PRO A 139 -5.62 23.87 4.43
CA PRO A 139 -4.19 23.67 4.21
C PRO A 139 -3.44 23.28 5.49
N SER A 140 -3.80 23.88 6.64
CA SER A 140 -3.19 23.55 7.93
C SER A 140 -3.63 22.17 8.40
N LEU A 141 -4.92 21.81 8.26
CA LEU A 141 -5.40 20.46 8.55
C LEU A 141 -4.67 19.39 7.73
N SER A 142 -4.43 19.67 6.45
CA SER A 142 -3.68 18.79 5.55
C SER A 142 -2.21 18.60 5.98
N LYS A 143 -1.53 19.66 6.41
CA LYS A 143 -0.17 19.52 6.98
C LYS A 143 -0.21 18.81 8.34
N PHE A 144 -1.23 19.08 9.14
CA PHE A 144 -1.37 18.49 10.47
C PHE A 144 -1.64 16.99 10.40
N SER A 145 -2.47 16.53 9.45
CA SER A 145 -2.70 15.08 9.24
C SER A 145 -1.40 14.35 8.87
N VAL A 146 -0.52 14.97 8.09
CA VAL A 146 0.82 14.44 7.80
C VAL A 146 1.66 14.38 9.08
N CYS A 147 1.64 15.42 9.91
CA CYS A 147 2.36 15.43 11.19
C CYS A 147 1.89 14.32 12.13
N LEU A 148 0.58 14.06 12.19
CA LEU A 148 0.01 12.99 13.03
C LEU A 148 0.40 11.61 12.49
N LYS A 149 0.40 11.42 11.18
CA LYS A 149 0.86 10.18 10.55
C LYS A 149 2.34 9.92 10.83
N ASP A 150 3.19 10.93 10.74
CA ASP A 150 4.63 10.83 11.03
C ASP A 150 4.89 10.48 12.51
N GLN A 151 3.92 10.73 13.40
CA GLN A 151 3.93 10.35 14.82
C GLN A 151 3.18 9.04 15.12
N HIS A 152 2.79 8.28 14.09
CA HIS A 152 2.01 7.05 14.22
C HIS A 152 0.61 7.21 14.87
N LEU A 153 0.03 8.40 14.81
CA LEU A 153 -1.28 8.73 15.36
C LEU A 153 -2.42 8.62 14.33
N GLN A 154 -2.27 7.80 13.28
CA GLN A 154 -3.29 7.67 12.22
C GLN A 154 -4.65 7.14 12.70
N ASN A 155 -4.68 6.37 13.80
CA ASN A 155 -5.90 5.80 14.37
C ASN A 155 -6.40 6.57 15.61
N SER A 156 -5.85 7.77 15.86
CA SER A 156 -6.20 8.56 17.03
C SER A 156 -7.58 9.22 16.91
N PRO A 157 -8.25 9.54 18.05
CA PRO A 157 -9.48 10.34 18.04
C PRO A 157 -9.31 11.69 17.34
N LEU A 158 -8.11 12.26 17.43
CA LEU A 158 -7.74 13.50 16.74
C LEU A 158 -7.80 13.35 15.21
N MET A 159 -7.24 12.26 14.65
CA MET A 159 -7.39 11.98 13.22
C MET A 159 -8.86 11.73 12.85
N GLY A 160 -9.64 11.11 13.74
CA GLY A 160 -11.10 10.96 13.59
C GLY A 160 -11.82 12.30 13.51
N ARG A 161 -11.43 13.29 14.32
CA ARG A 161 -11.97 14.65 14.24
C ARG A 161 -11.61 15.33 12.93
N ILE A 162 -10.38 15.16 12.44
CA ILE A 162 -9.97 15.65 11.11
C ILE A 162 -10.82 15.02 10.00
N ALA A 163 -11.11 13.71 10.08
CA ALA A 163 -11.99 13.03 9.13
C ALA A 163 -13.42 13.60 9.14
N SER A 164 -13.96 13.91 10.32
CA SER A 164 -15.28 14.56 10.44
C SER A 164 -15.31 15.98 9.86
N ILE A 165 -14.25 16.78 10.07
CA ILE A 165 -14.15 18.12 9.46
C ILE A 165 -14.02 18.01 7.93
N LEU A 166 -13.25 17.03 7.45
CA LEU A 166 -13.08 16.76 6.03
C LEU A 166 -14.43 16.42 5.38
N ASP A 167 -15.24 15.56 6.01
CA ASP A 167 -16.58 15.22 5.54
C ASP A 167 -17.48 16.45 5.39
N GLN A 168 -17.53 17.31 6.42
CA GLN A 168 -18.33 18.53 6.41
C GLN A 168 -17.87 19.57 5.38
N ARG A 169 -16.56 19.67 5.13
CA ARG A 169 -15.96 20.73 4.30
C ARG A 169 -15.46 20.25 2.95
N LEU A 170 -15.77 19.02 2.54
CA LEU A 170 -15.24 18.38 1.33
C LEU A 170 -15.46 19.22 0.06
N SER A 171 -16.68 19.76 -0.09
CA SER A 171 -17.08 20.57 -1.25
C SER A 171 -16.25 21.85 -1.41
N SER A 172 -15.71 22.38 -0.32
CA SER A 172 -14.89 23.61 -0.34
C SER A 172 -13.43 23.37 -0.77
N ILE A 173 -12.98 22.11 -0.87
CA ILE A 173 -11.59 21.79 -1.22
C ILE A 173 -11.42 21.85 -2.74
N ASN A 174 -10.77 22.90 -3.24
CA ASN A 174 -10.45 23.06 -4.66
C ASN A 174 -8.99 22.69 -5.01
N ASN A 175 -8.15 22.45 -4.01
CA ASN A 175 -6.74 22.13 -4.21
C ASN A 175 -6.51 20.62 -4.06
N ALA A 176 -6.16 19.95 -5.15
CA ALA A 176 -5.94 18.51 -5.18
C ALA A 176 -4.79 18.04 -4.25
N ARG A 177 -3.76 18.86 -4.03
CA ARG A 177 -2.66 18.52 -3.13
C ARG A 177 -3.13 18.45 -1.67
N ILE A 178 -4.03 19.36 -1.28
CA ILE A 178 -4.63 19.40 0.06
C ILE A 178 -5.54 18.18 0.26
N LEU A 179 -6.44 17.92 -0.71
CA LEU A 179 -7.35 16.79 -0.67
C LEU A 179 -6.60 15.47 -0.52
N THR A 180 -5.64 15.20 -1.39
CA THR A 180 -4.93 13.90 -1.41
C THR A 180 -4.03 13.68 -0.20
N ALA A 181 -3.46 14.73 0.38
CA ALA A 181 -2.76 14.64 1.65
C ALA A 181 -3.72 14.29 2.81
N LEU A 182 -4.92 14.87 2.83
CA LEU A 182 -5.94 14.51 3.81
C LEU A 182 -6.41 13.06 3.61
N MET A 183 -6.74 12.66 2.38
CA MET A 183 -7.12 11.27 2.02
C MET A 183 -6.12 10.25 2.59
N THR A 184 -4.82 10.45 2.33
CA THR A 184 -3.78 9.52 2.84
C THR A 184 -3.59 9.54 4.36
N GLY A 185 -3.98 10.62 5.04
CA GLY A 185 -3.93 10.74 6.49
C GLY A 185 -5.11 10.06 7.18
N VAL A 186 -6.33 10.26 6.65
CA VAL A 186 -7.56 9.73 7.26
C VAL A 186 -7.90 8.30 6.83
N SER A 187 -7.13 7.68 5.92
CA SER A 187 -7.50 6.45 5.21
C SER A 187 -7.96 5.28 6.09
N SER A 188 -7.44 5.16 7.32
CA SER A 188 -7.82 4.09 8.25
C SER A 188 -9.14 4.32 9.00
N LEU A 189 -9.71 5.53 8.93
CA LEU A 189 -10.90 5.95 9.68
C LEU A 189 -12.08 6.34 8.78
N VAL A 190 -11.94 6.19 7.46
CA VAL A 190 -12.93 6.65 6.48
C VAL A 190 -14.12 5.68 6.43
N SER A 191 -15.34 6.21 6.53
CA SER A 191 -16.57 5.45 6.28
C SER A 191 -16.76 5.19 4.78
N PRO A 192 -17.51 4.15 4.35
CA PRO A 192 -17.75 3.92 2.92
C PRO A 192 -18.34 5.13 2.18
N GLN A 193 -19.26 5.85 2.83
CA GLN A 193 -19.86 7.08 2.27
C GLN A 193 -18.82 8.18 2.05
N LEU A 194 -17.98 8.46 3.05
CA LEU A 194 -16.91 9.46 2.92
C LEU A 194 -15.85 9.01 1.92
N ARG A 195 -15.53 7.71 1.85
CA ARG A 195 -14.60 7.14 0.87
C ARG A 195 -15.08 7.44 -0.54
N ASP A 196 -16.33 7.14 -0.85
CA ASP A 196 -16.90 7.30 -2.18
C ASP A 196 -17.00 8.80 -2.54
N ALA A 197 -17.36 9.65 -1.57
CA ALA A 197 -17.35 11.11 -1.75
C ALA A 197 -15.93 11.66 -2.03
N LEU A 198 -14.91 11.16 -1.31
CA LEU A 198 -13.51 11.53 -1.53
C LEU A 198 -13.00 11.08 -2.91
N ILE A 199 -13.37 9.87 -3.35
CA ILE A 199 -13.05 9.35 -4.68
C ILE A 199 -13.67 10.24 -5.76
N SER A 200 -14.96 10.55 -5.64
CA SER A 200 -15.66 11.44 -6.57
C SER A 200 -15.02 12.83 -6.63
N ARG A 201 -14.68 13.41 -5.47
CA ARG A 201 -14.02 14.72 -5.42
C ARG A 201 -12.60 14.68 -6.00
N ALA A 202 -11.84 13.62 -5.72
CA ALA A 202 -10.51 13.44 -6.30
C ALA A 202 -10.56 13.31 -7.82
N ASP A 203 -11.54 12.58 -8.34
CA ASP A 203 -11.75 12.46 -9.78
C ASP A 203 -12.01 13.84 -10.42
N GLN A 204 -12.93 14.64 -9.87
CA GLN A 204 -13.19 16.01 -10.36
C GLN A 204 -11.93 16.87 -10.38
N LEU A 205 -11.15 16.88 -9.29
CA LEU A 205 -9.98 17.75 -9.17
C LEU A 205 -8.81 17.29 -10.06
N LEU A 206 -8.66 15.99 -10.32
CA LEU A 206 -7.58 15.46 -11.17
C LEU A 206 -7.64 15.98 -12.61
N HIS A 207 -8.82 16.38 -13.12
CA HIS A 207 -8.94 16.99 -14.45
C HIS A 207 -8.21 18.34 -14.56
N THR A 208 -8.03 19.04 -13.45
CA THR A 208 -7.48 20.41 -13.43
C THR A 208 -6.02 20.48 -13.02
N ILE A 209 -5.39 19.34 -12.74
CA ILE A 209 -4.01 19.29 -12.26
C ILE A 209 -3.06 19.47 -13.44
N ASP A 210 -2.01 20.26 -13.21
CA ASP A 210 -0.84 20.29 -14.10
C ASP A 210 -0.34 18.86 -14.34
N PRO A 211 -0.36 18.36 -15.59
CA PRO A 211 0.08 17.02 -15.93
C PRO A 211 1.48 16.71 -15.40
N SER A 212 2.33 17.70 -15.17
CA SER A 212 3.69 17.53 -14.66
C SER A 212 3.78 17.04 -13.19
N ASN A 213 2.67 17.04 -12.43
CA ASN A 213 2.64 16.71 -11.00
C ASN A 213 2.14 15.28 -10.74
N TYR A 214 3.05 14.31 -10.75
CA TYR A 214 2.75 12.90 -10.48
C TYR A 214 2.54 12.57 -8.98
N ASN A 215 2.91 13.45 -8.05
CA ASN A 215 2.78 13.18 -6.61
C ASN A 215 1.32 13.12 -6.14
N THR A 216 0.44 13.88 -6.78
CA THR A 216 -0.97 13.94 -6.41
C THR A 216 -1.70 12.66 -6.82
N PRO A 217 -1.61 12.18 -8.08
CA PRO A 217 -2.09 10.85 -8.46
C PRO A 217 -1.51 9.73 -7.59
N ARG A 218 -0.21 9.75 -7.27
CA ARG A 218 0.41 8.72 -6.40
C ARG A 218 -0.28 8.61 -5.04
N ARG A 219 -0.63 9.74 -4.42
CA ARG A 219 -1.38 9.76 -3.15
C ARG A 219 -2.82 9.26 -3.30
N VAL A 220 -3.46 9.48 -4.44
CA VAL A 220 -4.79 8.92 -4.75
C VAL A 220 -4.71 7.39 -4.81
N VAL A 221 -3.75 6.85 -5.55
CA VAL A 221 -3.56 5.38 -5.63
C VAL A 221 -3.22 4.80 -4.26
N GLN A 222 -2.38 5.48 -3.46
CA GLN A 222 -2.11 5.09 -2.07
C GLN A 222 -3.38 5.07 -1.20
N PHE A 223 -4.27 6.05 -1.37
CA PHE A 223 -5.54 6.08 -0.67
C PHE A 223 -6.41 4.88 -1.04
N LEU A 224 -6.58 4.62 -2.34
CA LEU A 224 -7.35 3.48 -2.85
C LEU A 224 -6.83 2.16 -2.28
N ARG A 225 -5.51 1.98 -2.25
CA ARG A 225 -4.84 0.83 -1.62
C ARG A 225 -5.18 0.73 -0.14
N ASN A 226 -5.09 1.83 0.60
CA ASN A 226 -5.33 1.82 2.05
C ASN A 226 -6.80 1.56 2.41
N THR A 227 -7.74 2.04 1.58
CA THR A 227 -9.17 1.78 1.75
C THR A 227 -9.63 0.49 1.06
N LYS A 228 -8.69 -0.30 0.52
CA LYS A 228 -8.92 -1.56 -0.20
C LYS A 228 -10.01 -1.44 -1.28
N CYS A 229 -10.05 -0.30 -1.98
CA CYS A 229 -11.08 0.02 -2.96
C CYS A 229 -10.49 0.09 -4.37
N ILE A 230 -10.99 -0.75 -5.28
CA ILE A 230 -10.53 -0.82 -6.67
C ILE A 230 -11.44 0.05 -7.54
N HIS A 231 -11.17 1.36 -7.59
CA HIS A 231 -11.90 2.29 -8.46
C HIS A 231 -11.19 2.45 -9.82
N ARG A 232 -11.48 1.56 -10.77
CA ARG A 232 -10.78 1.44 -12.07
C ARG A 232 -10.69 2.76 -12.87
N PRO A 233 -11.77 3.55 -13.06
CA PRO A 233 -11.67 4.79 -13.85
C PRO A 233 -10.66 5.80 -13.28
N LEU A 234 -10.56 5.86 -11.95
CA LEU A 234 -9.64 6.75 -11.26
C LEU A 234 -8.19 6.25 -11.36
N LEU A 235 -7.99 4.94 -11.31
CA LEU A 235 -6.69 4.31 -11.53
C LEU A 235 -6.18 4.54 -12.96
N GLU A 236 -7.02 4.35 -13.97
CA GLU A 236 -6.68 4.62 -15.37
C GLU A 236 -6.32 6.09 -15.60
N LYS A 237 -7.04 7.01 -14.97
CA LYS A 237 -6.72 8.43 -15.02
C LYS A 237 -5.38 8.76 -14.36
N CYS A 238 -5.09 8.17 -13.19
CA CYS A 238 -3.78 8.30 -12.55
C CYS A 238 -2.68 7.71 -13.44
N ASN A 239 -2.94 6.57 -14.08
CA ASN A 239 -2.03 5.88 -14.98
C ASN A 239 -1.61 6.75 -16.17
N LYS A 240 -2.57 7.43 -16.80
CA LYS A 240 -2.30 8.39 -17.89
C LYS A 240 -1.32 9.48 -17.44
N ILE A 241 -1.50 10.03 -16.23
CA ILE A 241 -0.59 11.06 -15.70
C ILE A 241 0.80 10.47 -15.41
N PHE A 242 0.89 9.25 -14.90
CA PHE A 242 2.20 8.61 -14.68
C PHE A 242 2.94 8.34 -15.98
N LEU A 243 2.25 7.83 -17.01
CA LEU A 243 2.82 7.62 -18.35
C LEU A 243 3.37 8.93 -18.93
N CYS A 244 2.64 10.04 -18.83
CA CYS A 244 3.13 11.35 -19.27
C CYS A 244 4.39 11.83 -18.54
N ASN A 245 4.67 11.33 -17.33
CA ASN A 245 5.83 11.72 -16.52
C ASN A 245 6.92 10.65 -16.45
N ILE A 246 6.83 9.56 -17.24
CA ILE A 246 7.72 8.41 -17.09
C ILE A 246 9.20 8.78 -17.11
N SER A 247 9.61 9.69 -18.00
CA SER A 247 10.99 10.18 -18.12
C SER A 247 11.50 10.95 -16.90
N ARG A 248 10.59 11.48 -16.07
CA ARG A 248 10.90 12.23 -14.84
C ARG A 248 10.82 11.38 -13.58
N LEU A 249 10.31 10.15 -13.68
CA LEU A 249 10.25 9.23 -12.55
C LEU A 249 11.63 8.61 -12.30
N ASP A 250 12.01 8.56 -11.03
CA ASP A 250 13.18 7.83 -10.54
C ASP A 250 12.79 6.38 -10.17
N ALA A 251 13.80 5.57 -9.86
CA ALA A 251 13.58 4.17 -9.49
C ALA A 251 12.67 4.02 -8.25
N GLU A 252 12.75 4.95 -7.28
CA GLU A 252 11.93 4.90 -6.08
C GLU A 252 10.44 5.11 -6.38
N ASN A 253 10.10 6.15 -7.13
CA ASN A 253 8.71 6.44 -7.46
C ASN A 253 8.12 5.37 -8.38
N ILE A 254 8.90 4.83 -9.32
CA ILE A 254 8.46 3.69 -10.16
C ILE A 254 8.16 2.48 -9.28
N ASN A 255 9.06 2.13 -8.36
CA ASN A 255 8.86 1.00 -7.43
C ASN A 255 7.58 1.17 -6.60
N ILE A 256 7.34 2.37 -6.05
CA ILE A 256 6.14 2.66 -5.26
C ILE A 256 4.87 2.48 -6.11
N ILE A 257 4.86 3.00 -7.36
CA ILE A 257 3.68 2.89 -8.23
C ILE A 257 3.43 1.43 -8.60
N LEU A 258 4.46 0.67 -8.99
CA LEU A 258 4.34 -0.75 -9.30
C LEU A 258 3.81 -1.56 -8.11
N GLY A 259 4.34 -1.33 -6.90
CA GLY A 259 3.88 -1.99 -5.68
C GLY A 259 2.42 -1.63 -5.34
N LEU A 260 2.02 -0.38 -5.54
CA LEU A 260 0.62 0.05 -5.37
C LEU A 260 -0.31 -0.65 -6.35
N TYR A 261 0.07 -0.73 -7.63
CA TYR A 261 -0.69 -1.42 -8.67
C TYR A 261 -0.83 -2.90 -8.39
N GLN A 262 0.26 -3.56 -8.00
CA GLN A 262 0.25 -4.97 -7.60
C GLN A 262 -0.72 -5.21 -6.42
N SER A 263 -0.69 -4.36 -5.40
CA SER A 263 -1.57 -4.50 -4.22
C SER A 263 -3.05 -4.31 -4.54
N LEU A 264 -3.36 -3.48 -5.55
CA LEU A 264 -4.72 -3.23 -6.03
C LEU A 264 -5.16 -4.21 -7.12
N GLN A 265 -4.31 -5.17 -7.50
CA GLN A 265 -4.54 -6.07 -8.64
C GLN A 265 -4.85 -5.30 -9.94
N PHE A 266 -4.31 -4.09 -10.06
CA PHE A 266 -4.43 -3.25 -11.24
C PHE A 266 -3.20 -3.48 -12.11
N ASN A 267 -3.37 -4.26 -13.17
CA ASN A 267 -2.35 -4.41 -14.19
C ASN A 267 -2.57 -3.34 -15.26
N ASN A 268 -1.47 -2.78 -15.77
CA ASN A 268 -1.50 -1.94 -16.97
C ASN A 268 -0.24 -2.22 -17.77
N CYS A 269 -0.41 -2.81 -18.95
CA CYS A 269 0.69 -3.20 -19.83
C CYS A 269 1.61 -2.03 -20.17
N ASP A 270 1.03 -0.91 -20.63
CA ASP A 270 1.78 0.24 -21.13
C ASP A 270 2.69 0.83 -20.06
N PHE A 271 2.19 1.01 -18.84
CA PHE A 271 3.00 1.53 -17.75
C PHE A 271 4.11 0.56 -17.33
N ARG A 272 3.83 -0.75 -17.31
CA ARG A 272 4.84 -1.76 -16.95
C ARG A 272 5.99 -1.79 -17.96
N LEU A 273 5.68 -1.71 -19.25
CA LEU A 273 6.69 -1.64 -20.32
C LEU A 273 7.48 -0.33 -20.27
N ALA A 274 6.81 0.82 -20.17
CA ALA A 274 7.48 2.12 -20.08
C ALA A 274 8.35 2.25 -18.80
N ALA A 275 7.89 1.67 -17.69
CA ALA A 275 8.67 1.58 -16.45
C ALA A 275 9.92 0.70 -16.61
N LYS A 276 9.79 -0.46 -17.27
CA LYS A 276 10.93 -1.34 -17.58
C LYS A 276 12.00 -0.60 -18.38
N GLU A 277 11.61 0.05 -19.47
CA GLU A 277 12.53 0.82 -20.33
C GLU A 277 13.22 1.93 -19.53
N ARG A 278 12.46 2.71 -18.76
CA ARG A 278 13.00 3.79 -17.95
C ARG A 278 13.99 3.29 -16.88
N LEU A 279 13.71 2.16 -16.24
CA LEU A 279 14.60 1.57 -15.25
C LEU A 279 15.91 1.05 -15.89
N ILE A 280 15.83 0.51 -17.12
CA ILE A 280 17.03 0.09 -17.87
C ILE A 280 17.92 1.29 -18.20
N GLU A 281 17.33 2.43 -18.58
CA GLU A 281 18.08 3.68 -18.78
C GLU A 281 18.81 4.13 -17.49
N LEU A 282 18.11 4.08 -16.35
CA LEU A 282 18.66 4.49 -15.06
C LEU A 282 19.80 3.58 -14.58
N MET A 283 19.80 2.31 -14.98
CA MET A 283 20.82 1.32 -14.60
C MET A 283 22.24 1.77 -14.97
N GLY A 284 22.40 2.51 -16.07
CA GLY A 284 23.71 3.04 -16.50
C GLY A 284 24.23 4.20 -15.63
N THR A 285 23.38 4.81 -14.82
CA THR A 285 23.69 6.05 -14.06
C THR A 285 23.69 5.86 -12.54
N SER A 286 23.16 4.74 -12.04
CA SER A 286 23.11 4.43 -10.61
C SER A 286 24.46 3.96 -10.11
N THR A 287 25.19 4.84 -9.40
CA THR A 287 26.47 4.52 -8.77
C THR A 287 26.38 4.37 -7.26
N ASP A 288 25.33 4.88 -6.63
CA ASP A 288 25.17 4.80 -5.18
C ASP A 288 24.41 3.52 -4.75
N PRO A 289 24.82 2.85 -3.66
CA PRO A 289 24.18 1.61 -3.21
C PRO A 289 22.68 1.71 -2.91
N ILE A 290 22.19 2.88 -2.47
CA ILE A 290 20.80 3.04 -2.04
C ILE A 290 19.88 3.11 -3.25
N SER A 291 20.18 3.99 -4.20
CA SER A 291 19.44 4.13 -5.46
C SER A 291 19.56 2.86 -6.29
N PHE A 292 20.74 2.24 -6.32
CA PHE A 292 20.92 0.96 -7.02
C PHE A 292 20.06 -0.15 -6.41
N THR A 293 19.98 -0.26 -5.08
CA THR A 293 19.10 -1.25 -4.42
C THR A 293 17.63 -1.04 -4.82
N ARG A 294 17.17 0.23 -4.86
CA ARG A 294 15.79 0.56 -5.29
C ARG A 294 15.55 0.21 -6.76
N LEU A 295 16.54 0.43 -7.61
CA LEU A 295 16.50 0.06 -9.03
C LEU A 295 16.45 -1.47 -9.20
N PHE A 296 17.28 -2.21 -8.45
CA PHE A 296 17.30 -3.67 -8.48
C PHE A 296 15.93 -4.25 -8.13
N VAL A 297 15.34 -3.80 -7.02
CA VAL A 297 14.01 -4.26 -6.56
C VAL A 297 12.92 -3.96 -7.60
N ALA A 298 12.96 -2.81 -8.27
CA ALA A 298 11.95 -2.43 -9.25
C ALA A 298 12.11 -3.14 -10.60
N LEU A 299 13.35 -3.30 -11.08
CA LEU A 299 13.65 -3.79 -12.43
C LEU A 299 13.73 -5.32 -12.48
N ALA A 300 14.32 -5.98 -11.48
CA ALA A 300 14.57 -7.41 -11.55
C ALA A 300 13.30 -8.25 -11.83
N PRO A 301 12.14 -7.98 -11.20
CA PRO A 301 10.90 -8.73 -11.47
C PRO A 301 10.39 -8.63 -12.91
N ILE A 302 10.64 -7.50 -13.59
CA ILE A 302 10.11 -7.21 -14.94
C ILE A 302 11.17 -7.29 -16.04
N ALA A 303 12.42 -7.57 -15.67
CA ALA A 303 13.57 -7.69 -16.56
C ALA A 303 13.61 -9.04 -17.28
N SER A 304 14.24 -9.05 -18.47
CA SER A 304 14.65 -10.29 -19.15
C SER A 304 15.79 -10.97 -18.40
N LEU A 305 16.05 -12.24 -18.72
CA LEU A 305 17.12 -13.02 -18.07
C LEU A 305 18.49 -12.34 -18.17
N GLU A 306 18.87 -11.83 -19.36
CA GLU A 306 20.13 -11.13 -19.59
C GLU A 306 20.29 -9.90 -18.69
N ILE A 307 19.22 -9.11 -18.55
CA ILE A 307 19.24 -7.91 -17.69
C ILE A 307 19.32 -8.31 -16.22
N ARG A 308 18.65 -9.39 -15.80
CA ARG A 308 18.73 -9.92 -14.43
C ARG A 308 20.14 -10.36 -14.08
N GLU A 309 20.81 -11.11 -14.95
CA GLU A 309 22.21 -11.53 -14.74
C GLU A 309 23.14 -10.31 -14.59
N ARG A 310 22.95 -9.29 -15.42
CA ARG A 310 23.71 -8.04 -15.32
C ARG A 310 23.45 -7.32 -13.98
N LEU A 311 22.20 -7.23 -13.55
CA LEU A 311 21.81 -6.63 -12.27
C LEU A 311 22.45 -7.37 -11.09
N GLU A 312 22.43 -8.70 -11.09
CA GLU A 312 23.04 -9.51 -10.04
C GLU A 312 24.56 -9.30 -9.97
N ASN A 313 25.25 -9.24 -11.11
CA ASN A 313 26.68 -8.97 -11.17
C ASN A 313 27.01 -7.57 -10.61
N MET A 314 26.23 -6.54 -10.96
CA MET A 314 26.40 -5.19 -10.40
C MET A 314 26.11 -5.17 -8.89
N THR A 315 25.08 -5.88 -8.44
CA THR A 315 24.75 -6.01 -7.01
C THR A 315 25.91 -6.64 -6.24
N LEU A 316 26.53 -7.69 -6.79
CA LEU A 316 27.65 -8.37 -6.17
C LEU A 316 28.86 -7.44 -5.95
N LEU A 317 29.12 -6.54 -6.91
CA LEU A 317 30.21 -5.55 -6.81
C LEU A 317 29.96 -4.52 -5.70
N MET A 318 28.70 -4.15 -5.45
CA MET A 318 28.32 -3.13 -4.47
C MET A 318 27.95 -3.69 -3.10
N ALA A 319 27.82 -5.02 -2.97
CA ALA A 319 27.26 -5.67 -1.79
C ALA A 319 28.01 -5.36 -0.49
N ASP A 320 29.31 -5.06 -0.55
CA ASP A 320 30.10 -4.69 0.64
C ASP A 320 29.68 -3.36 1.29
N GLU A 321 29.00 -2.49 0.54
CA GLU A 321 28.53 -1.18 1.00
C GLU A 321 27.09 -1.22 1.55
N PHE A 322 26.42 -2.38 1.50
CA PHE A 322 25.02 -2.49 1.89
C PHE A 322 24.83 -2.50 3.41
N ASN A 323 23.82 -1.74 3.85
CA ASN A 323 23.27 -1.85 5.19
C ASN A 323 22.27 -3.01 5.31
N ALA A 324 21.78 -3.23 6.54
CA ALA A 324 20.81 -4.27 6.85
C ALA A 324 19.53 -4.21 5.99
N GLN A 325 18.94 -3.01 5.83
CA GLN A 325 17.70 -2.84 5.09
C GLN A 325 17.88 -3.06 3.58
N GLN A 326 19.03 -2.68 3.03
CA GLN A 326 19.37 -2.97 1.63
C GLN A 326 19.55 -4.47 1.39
N ALA A 327 20.23 -5.17 2.31
CA ALA A 327 20.42 -6.61 2.21
C ALA A 327 19.08 -7.37 2.26
N LEU A 328 18.15 -6.94 3.12
CA LEU A 328 16.78 -7.47 3.14
C LEU A 328 16.07 -7.24 1.80
N ALA A 329 16.07 -6.01 1.30
CA ALA A 329 15.38 -5.68 0.04
C ALA A 329 15.91 -6.50 -1.15
N VAL A 330 17.24 -6.70 -1.23
CA VAL A 330 17.85 -7.56 -2.27
C VAL A 330 17.47 -9.02 -2.09
N ALA A 331 17.46 -9.54 -0.85
CA ALA A 331 17.06 -10.94 -0.60
C ALA A 331 15.63 -11.23 -1.06
N GLU A 332 14.70 -10.30 -0.85
CA GLU A 332 13.31 -10.42 -1.30
C GLU A 332 13.17 -10.31 -2.81
N ALA A 333 13.89 -9.38 -3.44
CA ALA A 333 13.90 -9.29 -4.89
C ALA A 333 14.49 -10.56 -5.54
N LEU A 334 15.51 -11.17 -4.93
CA LEU A 334 16.06 -12.46 -5.37
C LEU A 334 15.05 -13.59 -5.22
N GLU A 335 14.27 -13.62 -4.13
CA GLU A 335 13.16 -14.56 -3.95
C GLU A 335 12.10 -14.39 -5.05
N GLU A 336 11.68 -13.16 -5.33
CA GLU A 336 10.65 -12.85 -6.32
C GLU A 336 11.05 -13.31 -7.73
N ILE A 337 12.29 -13.07 -8.13
CA ILE A 337 12.82 -13.54 -9.43
C ILE A 337 13.29 -15.00 -9.41
N ARG A 338 13.22 -15.66 -8.25
CA ARG A 338 13.69 -17.03 -7.99
C ARG A 338 15.16 -17.26 -8.39
N SER A 339 16.01 -16.25 -8.23
CA SER A 339 17.42 -16.35 -8.58
C SER A 339 18.22 -17.11 -7.53
N ARG A 340 18.97 -18.11 -7.98
CA ARG A 340 19.81 -18.97 -7.12
C ARG A 340 21.29 -18.65 -7.25
N ASN A 341 21.63 -17.39 -7.52
CA ASN A 341 23.01 -16.94 -7.58
C ASN A 341 23.71 -17.08 -6.21
N LEU A 342 24.38 -18.21 -6.01
CA LEU A 342 24.92 -18.60 -4.70
C LEU A 342 25.98 -17.62 -4.17
N THR A 343 26.77 -16.99 -5.04
CA THR A 343 27.82 -16.04 -4.62
C THR A 343 27.18 -14.78 -4.04
N LEU A 344 26.18 -14.22 -4.72
CA LEU A 344 25.41 -13.09 -4.23
C LEU A 344 24.62 -13.46 -2.96
N LEU A 345 23.95 -14.60 -2.94
CA LEU A 345 23.19 -15.06 -1.77
C LEU A 345 24.08 -15.23 -0.54
N ASN A 346 25.28 -15.80 -0.68
CA ASN A 346 26.23 -15.92 0.43
C ASN A 346 26.65 -14.55 0.98
N LYS A 347 26.89 -13.58 0.09
CA LYS A 347 27.27 -12.22 0.47
C LYS A 347 26.14 -11.52 1.23
N ILE A 348 24.91 -11.56 0.70
CA ILE A 348 23.72 -10.96 1.31
C ILE A 348 23.38 -11.65 2.64
N ALA A 349 23.42 -12.99 2.70
CA ALA A 349 23.19 -13.74 3.94
C ALA A 349 24.21 -13.40 5.03
N SER A 350 25.48 -13.17 4.67
CA SER A 350 26.52 -12.73 5.62
C SER A 350 26.20 -11.36 6.23
N ILE A 351 25.73 -10.41 5.42
CA ILE A 351 25.33 -9.06 5.89
C ILE A 351 24.12 -9.16 6.82
N ILE A 352 23.15 -9.99 6.46
CA ILE A 352 21.97 -10.28 7.28
C ILE A 352 22.38 -10.88 8.63
N GLN A 353 23.24 -11.90 8.63
CA GLN A 353 23.71 -12.56 9.85
C GLN A 353 24.42 -11.58 10.80
N LYS A 354 25.28 -10.70 10.26
CA LYS A 354 25.99 -9.68 11.05
C LYS A 354 25.05 -8.66 11.69
N ASN A 355 23.95 -8.33 11.01
CA ASN A 355 23.01 -7.29 11.44
C ASN A 355 21.71 -7.85 12.05
N LEU A 356 21.69 -9.12 12.46
CA LEU A 356 20.44 -9.77 12.89
C LEU A 356 19.73 -9.04 14.04
N HIS A 357 20.50 -8.42 14.94
CA HIS A 357 20.03 -7.66 16.09
C HIS A 357 19.29 -6.35 15.74
N VAL A 358 19.46 -5.84 14.52
CA VAL A 358 18.82 -4.59 14.05
C VAL A 358 17.39 -4.84 13.57
N TYR A 359 17.10 -6.05 13.08
CA TYR A 359 15.82 -6.37 12.47
C TYR A 359 14.70 -6.58 13.49
N LYS A 360 13.52 -6.14 13.11
CA LYS A 360 12.26 -6.39 13.82
C LYS A 360 11.72 -7.78 13.48
N SER A 361 10.76 -8.25 14.27
CA SER A 361 10.09 -9.55 14.12
C SER A 361 9.64 -9.87 12.69
N LEU A 362 8.88 -8.95 12.06
CA LEU A 362 8.37 -9.14 10.70
C LEU A 362 9.48 -9.11 9.64
N GLU A 363 10.56 -8.37 9.87
CA GLU A 363 11.72 -8.34 8.98
C GLU A 363 12.48 -9.66 9.04
N VAL A 364 12.70 -10.20 10.25
CA VAL A 364 13.30 -11.54 10.44
C VAL A 364 12.43 -12.63 9.81
N ALA A 365 11.10 -12.51 9.88
CA ALA A 365 10.18 -13.42 9.23
C ALA A 365 10.33 -13.40 7.70
N ARG A 366 10.40 -12.21 7.09
CA ARG A 366 10.62 -12.02 5.65
C ARG A 366 11.99 -12.55 5.20
N ILE A 367 13.06 -12.26 5.94
CA ILE A 367 14.40 -12.82 5.73
C ILE A 367 14.36 -14.35 5.69
N THR A 368 13.74 -14.94 6.72
CA THR A 368 13.68 -16.40 6.87
C THR A 368 12.90 -17.04 5.73
N GLN A 369 11.78 -16.43 5.33
CA GLN A 369 10.99 -16.88 4.18
C GLN A 369 11.80 -16.82 2.89
N ALA A 370 12.41 -15.66 2.57
CA ALA A 370 13.18 -15.46 1.35
C ALA A 370 14.31 -16.50 1.23
N LEU A 371 15.14 -16.63 2.27
CA LEU A 371 16.24 -17.60 2.29
C LEU A 371 15.76 -19.06 2.17
N PHE A 372 14.64 -19.39 2.80
CA PHE A 372 14.07 -20.74 2.72
C PHE A 372 13.55 -21.07 1.31
N LEU A 373 12.80 -20.16 0.69
CA LEU A 373 12.25 -20.34 -0.65
C LEU A 373 13.33 -20.34 -1.74
N LEU A 374 14.44 -19.66 -1.49
CA LEU A 374 15.65 -19.74 -2.31
C LEU A 374 16.46 -21.03 -2.10
N HIS A 375 16.01 -21.91 -1.19
CA HIS A 375 16.71 -23.13 -0.80
C HIS A 375 18.16 -22.90 -0.35
N TYR A 376 18.42 -21.78 0.33
CA TYR A 376 19.74 -21.47 0.85
C TYR A 376 20.16 -22.53 1.89
N GLN A 377 21.42 -22.98 1.84
CA GLN A 377 21.90 -24.05 2.72
C GLN A 377 22.82 -23.48 3.81
N ASN A 378 22.24 -23.14 4.96
CA ASN A 378 22.99 -22.73 6.14
C ASN A 378 22.23 -23.10 7.43
N SER A 379 22.54 -24.27 7.98
CA SER A 379 21.84 -24.82 9.15
C SER A 379 22.00 -23.95 10.40
N GLU A 380 23.17 -23.34 10.60
CA GLU A 380 23.47 -22.47 11.74
C GLU A 380 22.63 -21.18 11.70
N LEU A 381 22.55 -20.55 10.53
CA LEU A 381 21.73 -19.36 10.34
C LEU A 381 20.26 -19.67 10.58
N PHE A 382 19.72 -20.77 10.03
CA PHE A 382 18.32 -21.16 10.26
C PHE A 382 18.03 -21.53 11.72
N ALA A 383 18.99 -22.11 12.45
CA ALA A 383 18.83 -22.35 13.89
C ALA A 383 18.74 -21.03 14.67
N THR A 384 19.57 -20.05 14.32
CA THR A 384 19.58 -18.70 14.92
C THR A 384 18.29 -17.94 14.60
N LEU A 385 17.86 -17.96 13.32
CA LEU A 385 16.61 -17.35 12.86
C LEU A 385 15.41 -17.96 13.59
N ARG A 386 15.34 -19.30 13.70
CA ARG A 386 14.28 -19.98 14.45
C ARG A 386 14.21 -19.51 15.89
N LYS A 387 15.32 -19.53 16.62
CA LYS A 387 15.36 -19.10 18.03
C LYS A 387 14.85 -17.67 18.19
N THR A 388 15.24 -16.80 17.27
CA THR A 388 14.82 -15.40 17.23
C THR A 388 13.33 -15.26 16.97
N LEU A 389 12.79 -15.99 15.99
CA LEU A 389 11.36 -16.01 15.66
C LEU A 389 10.49 -16.52 16.81
N ILE A 390 10.91 -17.60 17.50
CA ILE A 390 10.20 -18.14 18.67
C ILE A 390 10.14 -17.09 19.79
N SER A 391 11.27 -16.43 20.08
CA SER A 391 11.35 -15.37 21.08
C SER A 391 10.41 -14.20 20.75
N PHE A 392 10.35 -13.77 19.48
CA PHE A 392 9.40 -12.73 19.06
C PHE A 392 7.95 -13.19 19.17
N LEU A 393 7.63 -14.40 18.73
CA LEU A 393 6.27 -14.93 18.77
C LEU A 393 5.75 -15.00 20.21
N GLN A 394 6.54 -15.52 21.14
CA GLN A 394 6.13 -15.66 22.54
C GLN A 394 5.83 -14.31 23.23
N ARG A 395 6.44 -13.21 22.75
CA ARG A 395 6.27 -11.85 23.28
C ARG A 395 5.24 -11.01 22.52
N SER A 396 4.77 -11.47 21.36
CA SER A 396 3.79 -10.73 20.56
C SER A 396 2.37 -10.97 21.07
N PHE A 397 1.55 -9.94 20.98
CA PHE A 397 0.11 -9.99 21.29
C PHE A 397 -0.75 -9.59 20.08
N TYR A 398 -0.12 -9.30 18.93
CA TYR A 398 -0.79 -8.86 17.72
C TYR A 398 -1.14 -10.08 16.84
N PRO A 399 -2.43 -10.35 16.54
CA PRO A 399 -2.84 -11.52 15.77
C PRO A 399 -2.10 -11.68 14.42
N SER A 400 -1.93 -10.59 13.68
CA SER A 400 -1.24 -10.57 12.38
C SER A 400 0.25 -10.91 12.48
N GLU A 401 0.92 -10.46 13.53
CA GLU A 401 2.33 -10.76 13.79
C GLU A 401 2.49 -12.23 14.21
N VAL A 402 1.67 -12.70 15.17
CA VAL A 402 1.69 -14.11 15.61
C VAL A 402 1.40 -15.05 14.44
N THR A 403 0.43 -14.71 13.59
CA THR A 403 0.09 -15.47 12.37
C THR A 403 1.26 -15.55 11.41
N THR A 404 1.90 -14.41 11.11
CA THR A 404 3.05 -14.35 10.19
C THR A 404 4.23 -15.16 10.72
N LEU A 405 4.56 -15.01 12.00
CA LEU A 405 5.65 -15.75 12.65
C LEU A 405 5.37 -17.25 12.67
N THR A 406 4.13 -17.65 12.99
CA THR A 406 3.65 -19.04 12.96
C THR A 406 3.81 -19.66 11.56
N ARG A 407 3.38 -18.95 10.52
CA ARG A 407 3.50 -19.39 9.13
C ARG A 407 4.96 -19.65 8.76
N VAL A 408 5.86 -18.70 9.05
CA VAL A 408 7.28 -18.81 8.71
C VAL A 408 7.96 -19.91 9.53
N LEU A 409 7.65 -20.05 10.82
CA LEU A 409 8.17 -21.13 11.66
C LEU A 409 7.77 -22.51 11.13
N SER A 410 6.56 -22.66 10.59
CA SER A 410 6.09 -23.91 9.97
C SER A 410 6.85 -24.33 8.71
N MET A 411 7.58 -23.41 8.07
CA MET A 411 8.43 -23.71 6.90
C MET A 411 9.73 -24.37 7.33
N LEU A 412 10.24 -24.04 8.51
CA LEU A 412 11.55 -24.54 8.96
C LEU A 412 11.43 -25.99 9.48
N PRO A 413 12.39 -26.88 9.16
CA PRO A 413 12.34 -28.30 9.58
C PRO A 413 12.48 -28.44 11.11
N SER A 414 11.40 -28.76 11.83
CA SER A 414 11.42 -28.98 13.29
C SER A 414 10.75 -30.32 13.64
N PRO A 415 11.40 -31.16 14.46
CA PRO A 415 10.76 -32.37 14.96
C PRO A 415 9.79 -32.11 16.13
N TRP A 416 9.83 -30.94 16.78
CA TRP A 416 9.00 -30.65 17.98
C TRP A 416 8.42 -29.24 17.97
N LEU A 417 7.16 -29.10 18.40
CA LEU A 417 6.56 -27.82 18.73
C LEU A 417 6.80 -27.45 20.19
N ASP A 418 7.25 -26.21 20.41
CA ASP A 418 7.31 -25.60 21.73
C ASP A 418 5.87 -25.33 22.22
N GLU A 419 5.54 -25.76 23.45
CA GLU A 419 4.23 -25.51 24.07
C GLU A 419 3.91 -24.01 24.17
N GLY A 420 4.92 -23.16 24.36
CA GLY A 420 4.76 -21.71 24.39
C GLY A 420 4.29 -21.14 23.05
N VAL A 421 4.66 -21.78 21.93
CA VAL A 421 4.17 -21.39 20.59
C VAL A 421 2.70 -21.78 20.43
N VAL A 422 2.33 -23.01 20.81
CA VAL A 422 0.93 -23.47 20.73
C VAL A 422 0.01 -22.60 21.58
N SER A 423 0.40 -22.34 22.84
CA SER A 423 -0.37 -21.50 23.76
C SER A 423 -0.58 -20.10 23.20
N ARG A 424 0.48 -19.49 22.67
CA ARG A 424 0.38 -18.13 22.13
C ARG A 424 -0.55 -18.05 20.91
N VAL A 425 -0.48 -19.04 20.01
CA VAL A 425 -1.37 -19.09 18.85
C VAL A 425 -2.82 -19.27 19.33
N ASP A 426 -3.07 -20.20 20.25
CA ASP A 426 -4.40 -20.46 20.84
C ASP A 426 -5.02 -19.21 21.51
N GLU A 427 -4.19 -18.39 22.18
CA GLU A 427 -4.63 -17.14 22.84
C GLU A 427 -5.12 -16.07 21.84
N VAL A 428 -4.50 -15.96 20.66
CA VAL A 428 -4.85 -14.91 19.68
C VAL A 428 -5.93 -15.33 18.67
N MET A 429 -6.21 -16.63 18.53
CA MET A 429 -7.13 -17.17 17.50
C MET A 429 -8.49 -16.48 17.43
N SER A 430 -9.09 -16.14 18.57
CA SER A 430 -10.41 -15.51 18.63
C SER A 430 -10.45 -14.10 18.04
N GLN A 431 -9.29 -13.45 17.92
CA GLN A 431 -9.14 -12.09 17.38
C GLN A 431 -8.76 -12.10 15.89
N CYS A 432 -8.44 -13.27 15.33
CA CYS A 432 -8.01 -13.41 13.95
C CYS A 432 -9.15 -13.22 12.95
N ASP A 433 -8.82 -12.71 11.76
CA ASP A 433 -9.70 -12.76 10.59
C ASP A 433 -9.66 -14.14 9.89
N LEU A 434 -10.51 -14.36 8.89
CA LEU A 434 -10.57 -15.66 8.22
C LEU A 434 -9.27 -15.99 7.44
N ASP A 435 -8.55 -14.99 6.93
CA ASP A 435 -7.28 -15.19 6.22
C ASP A 435 -6.17 -15.62 7.19
N GLU A 436 -6.10 -14.97 8.35
CA GLU A 436 -5.19 -15.31 9.42
C GLU A 436 -5.47 -16.71 9.97
N LEU A 437 -6.74 -17.06 10.21
CA LEU A 437 -7.15 -18.40 10.63
C LEU A 437 -6.77 -19.46 9.57
N ASN A 438 -7.00 -19.17 8.29
CA ASN A 438 -6.60 -20.03 7.18
C ASN A 438 -5.07 -20.25 7.19
N THR A 439 -4.30 -19.18 7.35
CA THR A 439 -2.84 -19.22 7.43
C THR A 439 -2.33 -20.07 8.60
N ILE A 440 -2.95 -19.94 9.78
CA ILE A 440 -2.63 -20.78 10.93
C ILE A 440 -3.01 -22.23 10.65
N SER A 441 -4.15 -22.51 10.00
CA SER A 441 -4.55 -23.87 9.64
C SER A 441 -3.49 -24.58 8.78
N PHE A 442 -2.90 -23.87 7.82
CA PHE A 442 -1.80 -24.37 7.00
C PHE A 442 -0.54 -24.67 7.81
N ALA A 443 -0.19 -23.78 8.74
CA ALA A 443 0.95 -23.99 9.61
C ALA A 443 0.76 -25.24 10.49
N VAL A 444 -0.43 -25.40 11.07
CA VAL A 444 -0.79 -26.56 11.90
C VAL A 444 -0.78 -27.85 11.07
N ALA A 445 -1.33 -27.83 9.85
CA ALA A 445 -1.30 -28.99 8.96
C ALA A 445 0.13 -29.43 8.61
N LYS A 446 1.06 -28.48 8.38
CA LYS A 446 2.48 -28.78 8.17
C LYS A 446 3.13 -29.38 9.41
N TRP A 447 2.83 -28.87 10.59
CA TRP A 447 3.34 -29.42 11.85
C TRP A 447 2.88 -30.86 12.07
N ILE A 448 1.59 -31.15 11.85
CA ILE A 448 1.05 -32.52 11.95
C ILE A 448 1.79 -33.49 11.02
N ARG A 449 2.08 -33.08 9.78
CA ARG A 449 2.79 -33.91 8.79
C ARG A 449 4.24 -34.20 9.17
N ASN A 450 4.90 -33.26 9.87
CA ASN A 450 6.32 -33.33 10.19
C ASN A 450 6.61 -33.92 11.58
N ASP A 451 5.59 -34.12 12.42
CA ASP A 451 5.73 -34.64 13.77
C ASP A 451 5.72 -36.20 13.78
N PRO A 452 6.86 -36.86 14.08
CA PRO A 452 6.94 -38.32 14.11
C PRO A 452 6.13 -38.95 15.26
N SER A 453 5.83 -38.18 16.31
CA SER A 453 5.07 -38.63 17.48
C SER A 453 3.55 -38.65 17.25
N TYR A 454 3.08 -38.03 16.17
CA TYR A 454 1.67 -38.01 15.78
C TYR A 454 1.09 -39.43 15.67
N ARG A 455 1.91 -40.42 15.25
CA ARG A 455 1.48 -41.82 15.14
C ARG A 455 1.26 -42.53 16.48
N HIS A 456 1.74 -41.99 17.61
CA HIS A 456 1.86 -42.76 18.85
C HIS A 456 1.22 -42.17 20.12
N ASN A 457 1.06 -40.84 20.28
CA ASN A 457 0.29 -40.29 21.45
C ASN A 457 -0.01 -38.76 21.44
N THR A 458 0.28 -38.01 20.37
CA THR A 458 0.16 -36.53 20.35
C THR A 458 -1.19 -36.01 19.83
N HIS A 459 -2.21 -36.87 19.80
CA HIS A 459 -3.51 -36.60 19.17
C HIS A 459 -4.30 -35.44 19.79
N SER A 460 -4.14 -35.13 21.09
CA SER A 460 -5.06 -34.19 21.75
C SER A 460 -4.81 -32.70 21.45
N LYS A 461 -3.55 -32.29 21.26
CA LYS A 461 -3.18 -30.87 21.16
C LYS A 461 -3.50 -30.27 19.80
N TYR A 462 -3.02 -30.90 18.72
CA TYR A 462 -3.30 -30.43 17.35
C TYR A 462 -4.77 -30.54 16.98
N VAL A 463 -5.46 -31.61 17.43
CA VAL A 463 -6.90 -31.76 17.22
C VAL A 463 -7.68 -30.66 17.96
N ARG A 464 -7.32 -30.34 19.21
CA ARG A 464 -7.93 -29.22 19.93
C ARG A 464 -7.71 -27.89 19.21
N LEU A 465 -6.51 -27.67 18.69
CA LEU A 465 -6.17 -26.46 17.94
C LEU A 465 -6.99 -26.35 16.64
N LEU A 466 -7.12 -27.44 15.88
CA LEU A 466 -7.97 -27.51 14.68
C LEU A 466 -9.45 -27.33 15.00
N GLN A 467 -9.95 -27.94 16.08
CA GLN A 467 -11.33 -27.75 16.55
C GLN A 467 -11.60 -26.29 16.91
N ARG A 468 -10.64 -25.63 17.57
CA ARG A 468 -10.77 -24.22 17.93
C ARG A 468 -10.72 -23.33 16.69
N LEU A 469 -9.80 -23.57 15.75
CA LEU A 469 -9.77 -22.88 14.45
C LEU A 469 -11.12 -23.00 13.72
N SER A 470 -11.67 -24.22 13.72
CA SER A 470 -12.96 -24.54 13.11
C SER A 470 -14.10 -23.73 13.73
N ASN A 471 -14.14 -23.66 15.07
CA ASN A 471 -15.16 -22.91 15.80
C ASN A 471 -15.00 -21.40 15.61
N CYS A 472 -13.78 -20.85 15.72
CA CYS A 472 -13.53 -19.43 15.49
C CYS A 472 -13.96 -19.00 14.08
N GLY A 473 -13.65 -19.81 13.06
CA GLY A 473 -14.05 -19.53 11.67
C GLY A 473 -15.58 -19.53 11.49
N ARG A 474 -16.29 -20.51 12.07
CA ARG A 474 -17.76 -20.57 12.03
C ARG A 474 -18.40 -19.42 12.79
N GLU A 475 -17.97 -19.16 14.02
CA GLU A 475 -18.49 -18.05 14.85
C GLU A 475 -18.34 -16.71 14.13
N ARG A 476 -17.21 -16.49 13.47
CA ARG A 476 -16.96 -15.26 12.71
C ARG A 476 -17.92 -15.09 11.53
N LEU A 477 -18.15 -16.15 10.74
CA LEU A 477 -19.12 -16.14 9.64
C LEU A 477 -20.56 -15.94 10.14
N GLN A 478 -20.93 -16.59 11.24
CA GLN A 478 -22.26 -16.49 11.84
C GLN A 478 -22.58 -15.08 12.35
N VAL A 479 -21.60 -14.40 12.96
CA VAL A 479 -21.76 -13.03 13.51
C VAL A 479 -21.65 -11.94 12.42
N ALA A 480 -21.09 -12.27 11.25
CA ALA A 480 -20.88 -11.28 10.20
C ALA A 480 -22.18 -10.63 9.72
N ALA A 481 -22.17 -9.31 9.47
CA ALA A 481 -23.37 -8.57 9.07
C ALA A 481 -23.21 -7.75 7.78
N LYS A 482 -21.99 -7.64 7.24
CA LYS A 482 -21.68 -6.86 6.03
C LYS A 482 -20.97 -7.70 4.99
N LEU A 483 -21.58 -7.81 3.80
CA LEU A 483 -21.13 -8.73 2.75
C LEU A 483 -19.72 -8.39 2.26
N ASP A 484 -19.46 -7.10 2.05
CA ASP A 484 -18.16 -6.62 1.53
C ASP A 484 -17.00 -7.00 2.47
N LEU A 485 -17.20 -6.94 3.79
CA LEU A 485 -16.16 -7.34 4.75
C LEU A 485 -15.91 -8.86 4.73
N VAL A 486 -16.97 -9.66 4.57
CA VAL A 486 -16.85 -11.11 4.48
C VAL A 486 -16.11 -11.51 3.20
N LEU A 487 -16.48 -10.91 2.07
CA LEU A 487 -15.82 -11.18 0.79
C LEU A 487 -14.34 -10.78 0.81
N GLU A 488 -14.00 -9.67 1.45
CA GLU A 488 -12.62 -9.22 1.64
C GLU A 488 -11.78 -10.26 2.38
N GLU A 489 -12.32 -10.86 3.45
CA GLU A 489 -11.64 -11.91 4.22
C GLU A 489 -11.59 -13.25 3.47
N LEU A 490 -12.67 -13.63 2.77
CA LEU A 490 -12.74 -14.86 1.98
C LEU A 490 -11.81 -14.83 0.76
N LYS A 491 -11.42 -13.65 0.27
CA LYS A 491 -10.59 -13.46 -0.94
C LYS A 491 -9.25 -14.19 -0.88
N TYR A 492 -8.65 -14.31 0.30
CA TYR A 492 -7.29 -14.84 0.47
C TYR A 492 -7.25 -16.29 0.98
N ILE A 493 -8.39 -16.85 1.37
CA ILE A 493 -8.53 -18.27 1.69
C ILE A 493 -8.22 -19.08 0.43
N SER A 494 -7.35 -20.08 0.52
CA SER A 494 -7.05 -20.93 -0.63
C SER A 494 -6.52 -22.28 -0.20
N GLY A 495 -6.97 -23.36 -0.86
CA GLY A 495 -6.22 -24.61 -1.08
C GLY A 495 -6.10 -25.57 0.11
N ALA A 496 -7.08 -25.66 1.01
CA ALA A 496 -6.98 -26.54 2.18
C ALA A 496 -8.30 -26.99 2.80
N TRP A 497 -8.16 -27.93 3.75
CA TRP A 497 -9.15 -28.36 4.73
C TRP A 497 -9.97 -27.21 5.33
N PHE A 498 -9.37 -26.06 5.64
CA PHE A 498 -10.08 -24.93 6.25
C PHE A 498 -11.12 -24.31 5.31
N GLU A 499 -10.79 -24.23 4.01
CA GLU A 499 -11.70 -23.75 2.97
C GLU A 499 -12.88 -24.71 2.78
N GLU A 500 -12.62 -26.02 2.71
CA GLU A 500 -13.66 -27.06 2.62
C GLU A 500 -14.56 -27.09 3.87
N MET A 501 -13.94 -27.00 5.05
CA MET A 501 -14.63 -27.07 6.34
C MET A 501 -15.56 -25.86 6.60
N LEU A 502 -15.23 -24.69 6.05
CA LEU A 502 -16.05 -23.49 6.16
C LEU A 502 -17.05 -23.32 5.01
N LEU A 503 -16.98 -24.13 3.95
CA LEU A 503 -17.76 -23.90 2.73
C LEU A 503 -19.27 -23.81 3.00
N GLU A 504 -19.84 -24.77 3.73
CA GLU A 504 -21.28 -24.77 4.04
C GLU A 504 -21.70 -23.52 4.82
N GLU A 505 -20.93 -23.15 5.85
CA GLU A 505 -21.20 -21.96 6.67
C GLU A 505 -21.00 -20.66 5.87
N ALA A 506 -20.02 -20.63 4.97
CA ALA A 506 -19.78 -19.49 4.08
C ALA A 506 -20.94 -19.31 3.11
N ILE A 507 -21.43 -20.38 2.48
CA ILE A 507 -22.60 -20.33 1.59
C ILE A 507 -23.86 -19.95 2.37
N ALA A 508 -24.07 -20.50 3.58
CA ALA A 508 -25.18 -20.11 4.44
C ALA A 508 -25.13 -18.62 4.82
N THR A 509 -23.93 -18.09 5.09
CA THR A 509 -23.70 -16.67 5.39
C THR A 509 -23.99 -15.79 4.18
N LEU A 510 -23.52 -16.18 2.99
CA LEU A 510 -23.82 -15.48 1.74
C LEU A 510 -25.33 -15.48 1.44
N ASN A 511 -26.02 -16.58 1.71
CA ASN A 511 -27.47 -16.68 1.57
C ASN A 511 -28.23 -15.75 2.51
N ARG A 512 -27.80 -15.66 3.77
CA ARG A 512 -28.39 -14.72 4.75
C ARG A 512 -28.24 -13.26 4.33
N MET A 513 -27.27 -12.95 3.48
CA MET A 513 -26.87 -11.60 3.09
C MET A 513 -27.10 -11.31 1.60
N MET A 514 -27.95 -12.11 0.96
CA MET A 514 -28.25 -12.05 -0.48
C MET A 514 -28.88 -10.71 -0.90
N ASP A 515 -29.53 -10.03 0.03
CA ASP A 515 -30.09 -8.69 -0.13
C ASP A 515 -29.01 -7.60 -0.29
N GLN A 516 -27.80 -7.84 0.23
CA GLN A 516 -26.66 -6.91 0.15
C GLN A 516 -25.87 -7.03 -1.17
N VAL A 517 -26.18 -8.02 -2.01
CA VAL A 517 -25.55 -8.20 -3.32
C VAL A 517 -25.87 -7.01 -4.22
N ASN A 518 -24.83 -6.35 -4.71
CA ASN A 518 -24.93 -5.14 -5.53
C ASN A 518 -23.78 -5.08 -6.56
N TRP A 519 -23.81 -4.11 -7.47
CA TRP A 519 -22.84 -3.98 -8.56
C TRP A 519 -21.38 -3.79 -8.11
N THR A 520 -21.12 -3.37 -6.87
CA THR A 520 -19.75 -3.19 -6.35
C THR A 520 -19.10 -4.49 -5.89
N ASN A 521 -19.88 -5.46 -5.42
CA ASN A 521 -19.37 -6.70 -4.83
C ASN A 521 -19.54 -7.95 -5.71
N ILE A 522 -20.27 -7.85 -6.83
CA ILE A 522 -20.45 -8.95 -7.79
C ILE A 522 -19.13 -9.56 -8.22
N SER A 523 -18.11 -8.76 -8.58
CA SER A 523 -16.85 -9.31 -9.05
C SER A 523 -16.13 -10.15 -7.99
N GLU A 524 -16.14 -9.71 -6.73
CA GLU A 524 -15.51 -10.46 -5.63
C GLU A 524 -16.29 -11.74 -5.31
N LEU A 525 -17.62 -11.65 -5.30
CA LEU A 525 -18.50 -12.80 -5.13
C LEU A 525 -18.32 -13.83 -6.25
N ALA A 526 -18.20 -13.36 -7.50
CA ALA A 526 -17.97 -14.19 -8.67
C ALA A 526 -16.63 -14.93 -8.60
N PHE A 527 -15.55 -14.24 -8.21
CA PHE A 527 -14.26 -14.88 -7.99
C PHE A 527 -14.33 -15.92 -6.86
N PHE A 528 -15.04 -15.62 -5.77
CA PHE A 528 -15.22 -16.57 -4.67
C PHE A 528 -15.91 -17.85 -5.13
N LEU A 529 -17.07 -17.76 -5.79
CA LEU A 529 -17.81 -18.94 -6.26
C LEU A 529 -17.02 -19.75 -7.29
N THR A 530 -16.34 -19.06 -8.20
CA THR A 530 -15.46 -19.69 -9.20
C THR A 530 -14.32 -20.45 -8.53
N ARG A 531 -13.67 -19.85 -7.53
CA ARG A 531 -12.54 -20.47 -6.82
C ARG A 531 -12.99 -21.69 -6.01
N MET A 532 -14.14 -21.58 -5.33
CA MET A 532 -14.73 -22.67 -4.56
C MET A 532 -15.25 -23.82 -5.43
N ASN A 533 -15.43 -23.60 -6.72
CA ASN A 533 -16.10 -24.51 -7.64
C ASN A 533 -17.47 -24.98 -7.09
N HIS A 534 -18.21 -24.05 -6.45
CA HIS A 534 -19.47 -24.34 -5.77
C HIS A 534 -20.62 -23.63 -6.46
N LEU A 535 -21.53 -24.41 -7.06
CA LEU A 535 -22.71 -23.90 -7.72
C LEU A 535 -23.82 -23.59 -6.71
N HIS A 536 -24.24 -22.32 -6.64
CA HIS A 536 -25.37 -21.89 -5.83
C HIS A 536 -26.40 -21.11 -6.68
N PRO A 537 -27.40 -21.79 -7.29
CA PRO A 537 -28.28 -21.20 -8.30
C PRO A 537 -29.00 -19.91 -7.89
N PRO A 538 -29.62 -19.80 -6.68
CA PRO A 538 -30.30 -18.57 -6.27
C PRO A 538 -29.37 -17.35 -6.23
N LEU A 539 -28.11 -17.57 -5.87
CA LEU A 539 -27.10 -16.52 -5.78
C LEU A 539 -26.60 -16.13 -7.18
N MET A 540 -26.39 -17.12 -8.05
CA MET A 540 -26.04 -16.90 -9.45
C MET A 540 -27.12 -16.11 -10.19
N ASP A 541 -28.40 -16.43 -10.01
CA ASP A 541 -29.51 -15.68 -10.61
C ASP A 541 -29.60 -14.26 -10.05
N ARG A 542 -29.38 -14.08 -8.74
CA ARG A 542 -29.31 -12.74 -8.13
C ARG A 542 -28.18 -11.92 -8.72
N MET A 543 -27.00 -12.50 -8.91
CA MET A 543 -25.86 -11.85 -9.54
C MET A 543 -26.15 -11.45 -10.99
N ALA A 544 -26.72 -12.34 -11.79
CA ALA A 544 -27.11 -12.06 -13.17
C ALA A 544 -28.09 -10.87 -13.24
N LYS A 545 -29.14 -10.89 -12.42
CA LYS A 545 -30.13 -9.81 -12.34
C LYS A 545 -29.51 -8.47 -11.95
N VAL A 546 -28.70 -8.44 -10.89
CA VAL A 546 -28.07 -7.20 -10.42
C VAL A 546 -27.06 -6.66 -11.45
N ALA A 547 -26.32 -7.55 -12.13
CA ALA A 547 -25.41 -7.18 -13.21
C ALA A 547 -26.16 -6.54 -14.39
N LEU A 548 -27.27 -7.13 -14.82
CA LEU A 548 -28.15 -6.59 -15.85
C LEU A 548 -28.70 -5.20 -15.47
N GLU A 549 -29.26 -5.06 -14.27
CA GLU A 549 -29.85 -3.80 -13.78
C GLU A 549 -28.83 -2.65 -13.67
N ASN A 550 -27.53 -2.97 -13.57
CA ASN A 550 -26.47 -1.99 -13.31
C ASN A 550 -25.29 -2.09 -14.29
N ILE A 551 -25.50 -2.62 -15.49
CA ILE A 551 -24.42 -2.88 -16.46
C ILE A 551 -23.63 -1.61 -16.80
N ASP A 552 -24.29 -0.45 -16.83
CA ASP A 552 -23.67 0.86 -17.09
C ASP A 552 -22.72 1.31 -15.98
N LYS A 553 -22.94 0.84 -14.75
CA LYS A 553 -22.08 1.13 -13.59
C LYS A 553 -20.90 0.15 -13.49
N ILE A 554 -21.06 -1.05 -14.05
CA ILE A 554 -19.99 -2.04 -14.10
C ILE A 554 -18.94 -1.59 -15.11
N HIS A 555 -17.68 -1.60 -14.67
CA HIS A 555 -16.55 -1.28 -15.54
C HIS A 555 -16.44 -2.33 -16.65
N PHE A 556 -16.13 -1.92 -17.88
CA PHE A 556 -16.04 -2.87 -19.01
C PHE A 556 -15.07 -4.03 -18.73
N SER A 557 -13.96 -3.79 -18.02
CA SER A 557 -13.01 -4.86 -17.70
C SER A 557 -13.50 -5.82 -16.60
N ALA A 558 -14.52 -5.42 -15.82
CA ALA A 558 -15.12 -6.24 -14.77
C ALA A 558 -16.19 -7.21 -15.32
N THR A 559 -16.57 -7.08 -16.60
CA THR A 559 -17.44 -8.06 -17.27
C THR A 559 -16.81 -9.45 -17.27
N TYR A 560 -15.49 -9.55 -17.43
CA TYR A 560 -14.76 -10.82 -17.29
C TYR A 560 -15.06 -11.51 -15.96
N ALA A 561 -14.80 -10.82 -14.84
CA ALA A 561 -15.03 -11.37 -13.52
C ALA A 561 -16.52 -11.71 -13.29
N THR A 562 -17.42 -10.88 -13.83
CA THR A 562 -18.87 -11.07 -13.70
C THR A 562 -19.38 -12.31 -14.44
N LEU A 563 -18.85 -12.58 -15.64
CA LEU A 563 -19.25 -13.72 -16.47
C LEU A 563 -18.54 -15.03 -16.09
N LEU A 564 -17.35 -14.93 -15.48
CA LEU A 564 -16.50 -16.05 -15.12
C LEU A 564 -17.20 -17.23 -14.39
N PRO A 565 -18.05 -17.02 -13.38
CA PRO A 565 -18.68 -18.15 -12.68
C PRO A 565 -19.70 -18.87 -13.54
N PHE A 566 -20.36 -18.20 -14.50
CA PHE A 566 -21.35 -18.81 -15.37
C PHE A 566 -20.69 -19.79 -16.35
N SER A 567 -19.54 -19.39 -16.92
CA SER A 567 -18.78 -20.26 -17.82
C SER A 567 -18.08 -21.41 -17.08
N ILE A 568 -17.46 -21.15 -15.93
CA ILE A 568 -16.69 -22.19 -15.21
C ILE A 568 -17.58 -23.20 -14.50
N LEU A 569 -18.70 -22.76 -13.90
CA LEU A 569 -19.63 -23.65 -13.19
C LEU A 569 -20.67 -24.26 -14.15
N ASN A 570 -20.62 -23.92 -15.44
CA ASN A 570 -21.55 -24.36 -16.47
C ASN A 570 -23.02 -24.13 -16.06
N TYR A 571 -23.33 -22.91 -15.62
CA TYR A 571 -24.66 -22.53 -15.16
C TYR A 571 -25.25 -21.46 -16.06
N GLU A 572 -26.46 -21.71 -16.55
CA GLU A 572 -27.22 -20.77 -17.35
C GLU A 572 -28.29 -20.08 -16.50
N PRO A 573 -28.18 -18.76 -16.27
CA PRO A 573 -29.21 -18.03 -15.55
C PRO A 573 -30.46 -17.89 -16.43
N THR A 574 -31.60 -17.62 -15.80
CA THR A 574 -32.89 -17.43 -16.50
C THR A 574 -32.85 -16.33 -17.58
N GLN A 575 -31.96 -15.34 -17.44
CA GLN A 575 -31.77 -14.22 -18.38
C GLN A 575 -30.43 -14.31 -19.12
N LYS A 576 -29.97 -15.52 -19.48
CA LYS A 576 -28.63 -15.73 -20.05
C LYS A 576 -28.35 -14.86 -21.27
N ASP A 577 -29.25 -14.84 -22.26
CA ASP A 577 -29.03 -14.16 -23.53
C ASP A 577 -28.92 -12.65 -23.30
N GLU A 578 -29.82 -12.09 -22.48
CA GLU A 578 -29.79 -10.68 -22.08
C GLU A 578 -28.48 -10.32 -21.38
N LEU A 579 -27.99 -11.18 -20.48
CA LEU A 579 -26.78 -10.94 -19.70
C LEU A 579 -25.54 -10.92 -20.59
N TYR A 580 -25.37 -11.93 -21.44
CA TYR A 580 -24.23 -12.01 -22.35
C TYR A 580 -24.26 -10.86 -23.37
N ASP A 581 -25.41 -10.57 -23.97
CA ASP A 581 -25.58 -9.44 -24.89
C ASP A 581 -25.23 -8.10 -24.24
N ALA A 582 -25.72 -7.86 -23.02
CA ALA A 582 -25.45 -6.63 -22.29
C ALA A 582 -23.94 -6.50 -21.97
N CYS A 583 -23.30 -7.58 -21.53
CA CYS A 583 -21.87 -7.60 -21.27
C CYS A 583 -21.04 -7.38 -22.56
N ILE A 584 -21.39 -8.05 -23.66
CA ILE A 584 -20.71 -7.90 -24.96
C ILE A 584 -20.82 -6.45 -25.45
N LYS A 585 -22.04 -5.90 -25.50
CA LYS A 585 -22.26 -4.49 -25.85
C LYS A 585 -21.48 -3.53 -24.95
N ARG A 586 -21.31 -3.88 -23.67
CA ARG A 586 -20.58 -3.06 -22.70
C ARG A 586 -19.07 -3.03 -22.94
N PHE A 587 -18.44 -4.17 -23.27
CA PHE A 587 -16.98 -4.20 -23.43
C PHE A 587 -16.50 -3.92 -24.86
N THR A 588 -17.33 -4.19 -25.87
CA THR A 588 -16.98 -4.04 -27.30
C THR A 588 -16.35 -2.69 -27.66
N PRO A 589 -16.91 -1.53 -27.25
CA PRO A 589 -16.32 -0.22 -27.58
C PRO A 589 -14.95 0.05 -26.93
N HIS A 590 -14.55 -0.79 -25.97
CA HIS A 590 -13.40 -0.57 -25.11
C HIS A 590 -12.32 -1.66 -25.25
N MET A 591 -12.40 -2.55 -26.25
CA MET A 591 -11.43 -3.66 -26.44
C MET A 591 -9.98 -3.18 -26.46
N SER A 592 -9.68 -2.07 -27.13
CA SER A 592 -8.34 -1.47 -27.19
C SER A 592 -7.82 -0.95 -25.84
N SER A 593 -8.69 -0.78 -24.86
CA SER A 593 -8.35 -0.34 -23.49
C SER A 593 -8.15 -1.51 -22.52
N PHE A 594 -8.39 -2.76 -22.95
CA PHE A 594 -8.09 -3.93 -22.13
C PHE A 594 -6.60 -4.20 -22.08
N ASP A 595 -6.13 -4.74 -20.95
CA ASP A 595 -4.89 -5.48 -20.96
C ASP A 595 -5.04 -6.73 -21.86
N PRO A 596 -4.07 -7.01 -22.76
CA PRO A 596 -4.16 -8.12 -23.70
C PRO A 596 -4.50 -9.48 -23.04
N HIS A 597 -3.83 -9.84 -21.95
CA HIS A 597 -4.09 -11.09 -21.24
C HIS A 597 -5.53 -11.20 -20.73
N LEU A 598 -6.14 -10.09 -20.29
CA LEU A 598 -7.51 -10.08 -19.77
C LEU A 598 -8.52 -10.29 -20.90
N LEU A 599 -8.26 -9.71 -22.08
CA LEU A 599 -9.11 -9.88 -23.25
C LEU A 599 -9.10 -11.34 -23.74
N VAL A 600 -7.93 -12.00 -23.73
CA VAL A 600 -7.80 -13.45 -24.00
C VAL A 600 -8.60 -14.28 -23.00
N LEU A 601 -8.51 -13.99 -21.70
CA LEU A 601 -9.24 -14.72 -20.66
C LEU A 601 -10.76 -14.52 -20.79
N LEU A 602 -11.21 -13.32 -21.18
CA LEU A 602 -12.62 -13.02 -21.45
C LEU A 602 -13.13 -13.79 -22.67
N ALA A 603 -12.43 -13.72 -23.80
CA ALA A 603 -12.82 -14.44 -25.01
C ALA A 603 -12.87 -15.95 -24.80
N TYR A 604 -11.89 -16.51 -24.08
CA TYR A 604 -11.94 -17.91 -23.67
C TYR A 604 -13.18 -18.24 -22.83
N SER A 605 -13.52 -17.38 -21.87
CA SER A 605 -14.69 -17.63 -20.99
C SER A 605 -16.01 -17.55 -21.76
N LEU A 606 -16.09 -16.69 -22.77
CA LEU A 606 -17.23 -16.62 -23.68
C LEU A 606 -17.31 -17.85 -24.59
N ALA A 607 -16.19 -18.30 -25.14
CA ALA A 607 -16.14 -19.49 -25.98
C ALA A 607 -16.55 -20.76 -25.21
N VAL A 608 -16.19 -20.87 -23.92
CA VAL A 608 -16.66 -21.97 -23.05
C VAL A 608 -18.17 -21.92 -22.80
N ALA A 609 -18.77 -20.74 -22.89
CA ALA A 609 -20.21 -20.53 -22.79
C ALA A 609 -20.90 -20.50 -24.18
N ASP A 610 -20.25 -21.02 -25.22
CA ASP A 610 -20.74 -21.06 -26.61
C ASP A 610 -21.07 -19.69 -27.22
N HIS A 611 -20.38 -18.63 -26.77
CA HIS A 611 -20.50 -17.27 -27.34
C HIS A 611 -19.20 -16.85 -28.05
N PHE A 612 -19.31 -16.51 -29.34
CA PHE A 612 -18.19 -16.13 -30.20
C PHE A 612 -18.39 -14.75 -30.85
N PRO A 613 -18.17 -13.63 -30.11
CA PRO A 613 -18.31 -12.30 -30.71
C PRO A 613 -17.23 -12.06 -31.77
N GLU A 614 -17.65 -11.86 -33.02
CA GLU A 614 -16.76 -11.72 -34.19
C GLU A 614 -15.71 -10.62 -34.00
N GLU A 615 -16.13 -9.43 -33.57
CA GLU A 615 -15.22 -8.29 -33.37
C GLU A 615 -14.12 -8.59 -32.33
N LEU A 616 -14.47 -9.33 -31.27
CA LEU A 616 -13.53 -9.72 -30.22
C LEU A 616 -12.49 -10.73 -30.75
N ILE A 617 -12.95 -11.71 -31.52
CA ILE A 617 -12.08 -12.74 -32.11
C ILE A 617 -11.12 -12.10 -33.11
N ARG A 618 -11.64 -11.26 -34.02
CA ARG A 618 -10.83 -10.53 -35.00
C ARG A 618 -9.78 -9.64 -34.35
N GLU A 619 -10.12 -8.95 -33.26
CA GLU A 619 -9.17 -8.12 -32.50
C GLU A 619 -8.05 -8.97 -31.88
N ILE A 620 -8.39 -10.11 -31.25
CA ILE A 620 -7.38 -10.97 -30.59
C ILE A 620 -6.41 -11.61 -31.59
N PHE A 621 -6.89 -12.03 -32.76
CA PHE A 621 -6.04 -12.64 -33.79
C PHE A 621 -5.38 -11.64 -34.73
N ASN A 622 -5.56 -10.33 -34.50
CA ASN A 622 -4.81 -9.29 -35.17
C ASN A 622 -3.32 -9.35 -34.78
N ILE A 623 -2.42 -9.20 -35.77
CA ILE A 623 -0.96 -9.16 -35.59
C ILE A 623 -0.55 -8.09 -34.56
N ASP A 624 -1.17 -6.92 -34.58
CA ASP A 624 -0.86 -5.83 -33.66
C ASP A 624 -1.21 -6.19 -32.21
N PHE A 625 -2.33 -6.90 -32.00
CA PHE A 625 -2.73 -7.37 -30.69
C PHE A 625 -1.79 -8.47 -30.20
N LEU A 626 -1.48 -9.45 -31.05
CA LEU A 626 -0.58 -10.55 -30.71
C LEU A 626 0.83 -10.04 -30.37
N GLY A 627 1.34 -9.04 -31.12
CA GLY A 627 2.60 -8.38 -30.81
C GLY A 627 2.58 -7.70 -29.43
N LYS A 628 1.50 -6.98 -29.10
CA LYS A 628 1.33 -6.39 -27.76
C LYS A 628 1.22 -7.45 -26.65
N LEU A 629 0.52 -8.55 -26.92
CA LEU A 629 0.38 -9.67 -26.00
C LEU A 629 1.74 -10.32 -25.72
N ASP A 630 2.56 -10.55 -26.73
CA ASP A 630 3.90 -11.11 -26.58
C ASP A 630 4.79 -10.22 -25.71
N CYS A 631 4.79 -8.91 -25.94
CA CYS A 631 5.49 -7.95 -25.07
C CYS A 631 4.97 -7.99 -23.63
N GLN A 632 3.65 -8.11 -23.45
CA GLN A 632 3.05 -8.22 -22.11
C GLN A 632 3.53 -9.49 -21.39
N LEU A 633 3.49 -10.63 -22.09
CA LEU A 633 3.80 -11.95 -21.53
C LEU A 633 5.23 -11.99 -20.96
N GLU A 634 6.22 -11.37 -21.60
CA GLU A 634 7.59 -11.29 -21.06
C GLU A 634 7.67 -10.65 -19.68
N SER A 635 6.74 -9.76 -19.36
CA SER A 635 6.73 -9.02 -18.11
C SER A 635 5.81 -9.65 -17.06
N LEU A 636 4.87 -10.53 -17.42
CA LEU A 636 3.89 -11.09 -16.48
C LEU A 636 4.48 -12.16 -15.56
N PRO A 637 3.90 -12.38 -14.37
CA PRO A 637 4.26 -13.52 -13.51
C PRO A 637 4.07 -14.86 -14.23
N ASP A 638 4.96 -15.82 -14.00
CA ASP A 638 4.98 -17.13 -14.69
C ASP A 638 3.62 -17.85 -14.71
N THR A 639 2.89 -17.84 -13.60
CA THR A 639 1.60 -18.52 -13.48
C THR A 639 0.53 -17.91 -14.36
N LEU A 640 0.44 -16.58 -14.39
CA LEU A 640 -0.51 -15.86 -15.24
C LEU A 640 -0.10 -15.94 -16.71
N ASN A 641 1.20 -15.88 -16.99
CA ASN A 641 1.74 -16.05 -18.33
C ASN A 641 1.34 -17.43 -18.91
N LEU A 642 1.66 -18.52 -18.20
CA LEU A 642 1.35 -19.88 -18.64
C LEU A 642 -0.15 -20.07 -18.85
N ARG A 643 -0.97 -19.58 -17.90
CA ARG A 643 -2.42 -19.61 -18.02
C ARG A 643 -2.92 -18.86 -19.25
N THR A 644 -2.38 -17.68 -19.53
CA THR A 644 -2.78 -16.86 -20.68
C THR A 644 -2.44 -17.56 -21.99
N ARG A 645 -1.23 -18.10 -22.12
CA ARG A 645 -0.81 -18.87 -23.31
C ARG A 645 -1.68 -20.09 -23.53
N GLN A 646 -1.96 -20.85 -22.47
CA GLN A 646 -2.85 -22.01 -22.55
C GLN A 646 -4.26 -21.61 -23.02
N ARG A 647 -4.85 -20.56 -22.43
CA ARG A 647 -6.19 -20.11 -22.83
C ARG A 647 -6.24 -19.56 -24.26
N LEU A 648 -5.18 -18.91 -24.74
CA LEU A 648 -5.09 -18.48 -26.14
C LEU A 648 -5.09 -19.69 -27.10
N MET A 649 -4.34 -20.74 -26.77
CA MET A 649 -4.30 -21.96 -27.59
C MET A 649 -5.65 -22.68 -27.63
N GLU A 650 -6.33 -22.77 -26.49
CA GLU A 650 -7.66 -23.38 -26.38
C GLU A 650 -8.71 -22.55 -27.14
N LEU A 651 -8.66 -21.21 -27.00
CA LEU A 651 -9.50 -20.30 -27.76
C LEU A 651 -9.29 -20.46 -29.27
N ASN A 652 -8.05 -20.49 -29.74
CA ASN A 652 -7.74 -20.68 -31.16
C ASN A 652 -8.35 -21.98 -31.71
N ARG A 653 -8.27 -23.08 -30.95
CA ARG A 653 -8.89 -24.35 -31.33
C ARG A 653 -10.41 -24.26 -31.39
N ALA A 654 -11.05 -23.62 -30.41
CA ALA A 654 -12.49 -23.44 -30.41
C ALA A 654 -12.95 -22.62 -31.63
N VAL A 655 -12.25 -21.51 -31.93
CA VAL A 655 -12.57 -20.67 -33.09
C VAL A 655 -12.38 -21.44 -34.40
N CYS A 656 -11.32 -22.24 -34.57
CA CYS A 656 -11.15 -23.07 -35.78
C CYS A 656 -12.31 -24.06 -36.01
N LEU A 657 -12.94 -24.54 -34.93
CA LEU A 657 -13.99 -25.56 -35.00
C LEU A 657 -15.36 -24.94 -35.22
N GLU A 658 -15.68 -23.89 -34.46
CA GLU A 658 -17.02 -23.29 -34.41
C GLU A 658 -17.18 -22.10 -35.36
N CYS A 659 -16.12 -21.32 -35.62
CA CYS A 659 -16.18 -20.09 -36.42
C CYS A 659 -14.92 -19.89 -37.30
N PRO A 660 -14.61 -20.80 -38.23
CA PRO A 660 -13.40 -20.73 -39.06
C PRO A 660 -13.30 -19.45 -39.91
N GLU A 661 -14.43 -18.81 -40.24
CA GLU A 661 -14.50 -17.57 -41.00
C GLU A 661 -13.96 -16.32 -40.26
N PHE A 662 -13.72 -16.40 -38.95
CA PHE A 662 -13.24 -15.28 -38.14
C PHE A 662 -11.71 -15.24 -37.97
N GLN A 663 -10.99 -16.20 -38.57
CA GLN A 663 -9.52 -16.26 -38.54
C GLN A 663 -8.84 -15.34 -39.56
#